data_AF-A0A7C3WXM2-F1
#
_entry.id   AF-A0A7C3WXM2-F1
#
_cell.length_a   1.000
_cell.length_b   1.000
_cell.length_c   1.000
_cell.angle_alpha   90.00
_cell.angle_beta   90.00
_cell.angle_gamma   90.00
#
_symmetry.space_group_name_H-M   'P 1'
#
loop_
_entity.id
_entity.type
_entity.pdbx_description
1 polymer ?
#
loop_
_entity_poly.entity_id
_entity_poly.type
_entity_poly.pdbx_seq_one_letter_code
_entity_poly.pdbx_strand_id
1 'polypeptide(L)'
;MGRRNRERNTHQTIVNDTVSSFLRKTAVYVIIPFWLLAVVLTLSPFTGDPAAPIKYLIISVFVMLLSAITLGMVWFGNFQPQLKKSLVFMLSGFLLFMILATLFARNKGFAISELAIWLMLCGIAFFVHILVTDEKEMRWVLSWVMIATALSSVYGFFQLWGIDPFPWSTRNVEEYRGLPSSYANPNFAGHALLFAVITGVGFLLILWDEIKKYREEGTQKTFILILLKVSLFVICFLLTFTHLYLTRMRSVRIALIVAIPFFIFYLWIGKKWGVKSIVALGGVFITLAVIGIIVIFALLAKGYPEGSLPLDNSLNLRVNSYFGASQMIRNRPILGYGPGNYRFENIPYWTRYEKLWFNIAKKRNFHVHCDPLEAMTDSGIPGGLFYFGLIFLGFIGGLTLVKRDKPFQEQVLRISIASVFLAFAIDACFGFNMHVPVSSAFFFLYLGLSQVNISDVTLKVKKIKWLYVVAFCISILLVILQARYYYADVQLQRVRGGMYWAQIFANQQKLNSREMTLERALESAEMGTRIKYFDPRFSEITARIYMTQNDFEKALEYFDKAIYYDSYNPELWTSRAQCCLNWVYRAQIERKPLTQPLETILDEAEKSLNNAIKYCDLYPDAYEGMSRTLFFKTAYLKLPEDKKQELMKEIIQYGEKALETGLQNSQSLLQILIQAHLAIKDYDGCAKVVQRALSIEPGNIELWSRYAQVMKQKGYPDEYLSFLEKNYAKFKKDAKTMAPTLSQLALMIHQEILRKTNDPRKASEIILETLKLNPEDLTTWGTVVQTVPKEQRLENVRKLMSYFKNTPNIPDFIQKINQPKEQIDWLGITREVIASIEQDEKNKVPYKTIVLRYVWIAEVVFDENVALEGENKGEIFANLATIYQKLRFEDRALSCFPFASKVTSKSTQLKVMYTWAEILYNKKKYKEAEEKLQQALQIDPNNTQTRALLVQTLVQLKKISEAKFEYQSLKQSLPANSNVLKNLEQILAPYLKNQ
;
A
#
# COMPACT_ATOMS: atom_id res chain seq x y z
N MET A 1 -1.77 -81.84 -36.99
CA MET A 1 -3.07 -82.42 -36.57
C MET A 1 -3.28 -82.11 -35.09
N GLY A 2 -4.37 -81.42 -34.77
CA GLY A 2 -4.56 -80.73 -33.49
C GLY A 2 -5.07 -81.59 -32.33
N ARG A 3 -5.12 -80.98 -31.14
CA ARG A 3 -5.98 -81.41 -30.04
C ARG A 3 -6.64 -80.22 -29.37
N ARG A 4 -7.90 -80.46 -29.03
CA ARG A 4 -9.01 -79.53 -28.82
C ARG A 4 -8.96 -78.81 -27.46
N ASN A 5 -9.46 -77.58 -27.49
CA ASN A 5 -9.97 -76.80 -26.37
C ASN A 5 -10.99 -77.60 -25.54
N ARG A 6 -10.86 -77.52 -24.21
CA ARG A 6 -11.93 -77.79 -23.25
C ARG A 6 -12.41 -76.43 -22.72
N GLU A 7 -13.59 -76.03 -23.14
CA GLU A 7 -14.37 -74.99 -22.47
C GLU A 7 -14.81 -75.50 -21.09
N ARG A 8 -14.60 -74.67 -20.06
CA ARG A 8 -15.31 -74.79 -18.78
C ARG A 8 -16.03 -73.48 -18.51
N ASN A 9 -17.33 -73.49 -18.80
CA ASN A 9 -18.31 -72.59 -18.24
C ASN A 9 -18.20 -72.59 -16.71
N THR A 10 -18.01 -71.41 -16.12
CA THR A 10 -18.33 -71.16 -14.71
C THR A 10 -19.23 -69.94 -14.62
N HIS A 11 -20.30 -70.14 -13.86
CA HIS A 11 -21.48 -69.31 -13.73
C HIS A 11 -21.21 -67.80 -13.61
N GLN A 12 -21.86 -67.03 -14.49
CA GLN A 12 -22.17 -65.62 -14.28
C GLN A 12 -23.09 -65.49 -13.06
N THR A 13 -22.53 -65.20 -11.90
CA THR A 13 -23.26 -64.52 -10.83
C THR A 13 -23.46 -63.06 -11.25
N ILE A 14 -24.65 -62.74 -11.75
CA ILE A 14 -25.13 -61.37 -11.95
C ILE A 14 -25.23 -60.72 -10.57
N VAL A 15 -24.21 -59.96 -10.16
CA VAL A 15 -24.16 -59.27 -8.85
C VAL A 15 -23.70 -57.82 -9.08
N ASN A 16 -24.64 -56.88 -8.96
CA ASN A 16 -24.48 -55.45 -8.61
C ASN A 16 -23.46 -54.55 -9.37
N ASP A 17 -23.12 -54.81 -10.63
CA ASP A 17 -22.24 -53.92 -11.43
C ASP A 17 -22.93 -52.67 -12.03
N THR A 18 -24.26 -52.55 -11.92
CA THR A 18 -25.02 -51.44 -12.56
C THR A 18 -24.85 -50.11 -11.82
N VAL A 19 -24.87 -50.12 -10.49
CA VAL A 19 -24.78 -48.92 -9.65
C VAL A 19 -23.36 -48.32 -9.67
N SER A 20 -22.33 -49.17 -9.56
CA SER A 20 -20.93 -48.76 -9.66
C SER A 20 -20.61 -48.15 -11.03
N SER A 21 -21.09 -48.81 -12.10
CA SER A 21 -20.97 -48.31 -13.48
C SER A 21 -21.70 -46.99 -13.70
N PHE A 22 -22.92 -46.84 -13.17
CA PHE A 22 -23.69 -45.59 -13.28
C PHE A 22 -23.00 -44.42 -12.57
N LEU A 23 -22.63 -44.60 -11.30
CA LEU A 23 -21.95 -43.55 -10.51
C LEU A 23 -20.62 -43.12 -11.14
N ARG A 24 -19.82 -44.08 -11.62
CA ARG A 24 -18.56 -43.82 -12.32
C ARG A 24 -18.78 -43.02 -13.61
N LYS A 25 -19.73 -43.45 -14.46
CA LYS A 25 -20.05 -42.73 -15.70
C LYS A 25 -20.54 -41.32 -15.42
N THR A 26 -21.36 -41.11 -14.40
CA THR A 26 -21.79 -39.77 -13.98
C THR A 26 -20.60 -38.90 -13.57
N ALA A 27 -19.63 -39.45 -12.83
CA ALA A 27 -18.42 -38.71 -12.48
C ALA A 27 -17.64 -38.27 -13.73
N VAL A 28 -17.37 -39.20 -14.64
CA VAL A 28 -16.52 -38.96 -15.83
C VAL A 28 -17.21 -38.09 -16.88
N TYR A 29 -18.48 -38.36 -17.18
CA TYR A 29 -19.19 -37.71 -18.29
C TYR A 29 -19.92 -36.42 -17.90
N VAL A 30 -20.20 -36.20 -16.61
CA VAL A 30 -20.95 -35.02 -16.15
C VAL A 30 -20.12 -34.18 -15.18
N ILE A 31 -19.62 -34.75 -14.09
CA ILE A 31 -19.02 -33.98 -12.99
C ILE A 31 -17.65 -33.41 -13.38
N ILE A 32 -16.77 -34.22 -13.98
CA ILE A 32 -15.44 -33.74 -14.44
C ILE A 32 -15.59 -32.60 -15.47
N PRO A 33 -16.41 -32.72 -16.53
CA PRO A 33 -16.66 -31.62 -17.47
C PRO A 33 -17.21 -30.35 -16.81
N PHE A 34 -18.21 -30.48 -15.94
CA PHE A 34 -18.79 -29.34 -15.24
C PHE A 34 -17.75 -28.64 -14.35
N TRP A 35 -16.95 -29.42 -13.62
CA TRP A 35 -15.86 -28.89 -12.82
C TRP A 35 -14.79 -28.18 -13.66
N LEU A 36 -14.41 -28.75 -14.82
CA LEU A 36 -13.45 -28.12 -15.73
C LEU A 36 -13.92 -26.74 -16.20
N LEU A 37 -15.21 -26.61 -16.57
CA LEU A 37 -15.79 -25.31 -16.88
C LEU A 37 -15.77 -24.38 -15.67
N ALA A 38 -16.19 -24.88 -14.50
CA ALA A 38 -16.29 -24.07 -13.28
C ALA A 38 -14.92 -23.55 -12.80
N VAL A 39 -13.90 -24.41 -12.71
CA VAL A 39 -12.55 -24.04 -12.23
C VAL A 39 -11.85 -23.08 -13.19
N VAL A 40 -12.10 -23.21 -14.49
CA VAL A 40 -11.52 -22.33 -15.51
C VAL A 40 -12.22 -20.97 -15.53
N LEU A 41 -13.55 -20.95 -15.63
CA LEU A 41 -14.32 -19.74 -15.95
C LEU A 41 -14.78 -18.93 -14.73
N THR A 42 -14.90 -19.52 -13.55
CA THR A 42 -15.45 -18.79 -12.40
C THR A 42 -14.46 -17.75 -11.87
N LEU A 43 -14.96 -16.53 -11.66
CA LEU A 43 -14.26 -15.42 -11.03
C LEU A 43 -15.17 -14.77 -9.98
N SER A 44 -14.56 -14.17 -8.95
CA SER A 44 -15.27 -13.54 -7.84
C SER A 44 -14.82 -12.08 -7.67
N PRO A 45 -15.66 -11.06 -7.95
CA PRO A 45 -15.30 -9.66 -7.77
C PRO A 45 -15.27 -9.23 -6.28
N PHE A 46 -15.70 -10.11 -5.37
CA PHE A 46 -15.80 -9.80 -3.95
C PHE A 46 -14.52 -10.07 -3.16
N THR A 47 -13.47 -10.58 -3.80
CA THR A 47 -12.18 -10.90 -3.16
C THR A 47 -11.06 -10.07 -3.78
N GLY A 48 -9.99 -9.78 -3.02
CA GLY A 48 -8.86 -9.00 -3.52
C GLY A 48 -8.06 -9.69 -4.65
N ASP A 49 -8.02 -11.03 -4.63
CA ASP A 49 -7.66 -11.86 -5.79
C ASP A 49 -8.97 -12.44 -6.34
N PRO A 50 -9.38 -12.09 -7.57
CA PRO A 50 -10.66 -12.53 -8.10
C PRO A 50 -10.66 -13.97 -8.62
N ALA A 51 -9.49 -14.56 -8.85
CA ALA A 51 -9.36 -15.87 -9.45
C ALA A 51 -9.14 -16.95 -8.40
N ALA A 52 -8.21 -16.78 -7.47
CA ALA A 52 -7.73 -17.90 -6.66
C ALA A 52 -8.72 -18.42 -5.60
N PRO A 53 -9.30 -17.59 -4.69
CA PRO A 53 -10.10 -18.09 -3.57
C PRO A 53 -11.33 -18.90 -3.99
N ILE A 54 -12.07 -18.42 -5.00
CA ILE A 54 -13.27 -19.11 -5.49
C ILE A 54 -12.92 -20.42 -6.20
N LYS A 55 -11.79 -20.48 -6.90
CA LYS A 55 -11.33 -21.69 -7.60
C LYS A 55 -10.89 -22.77 -6.63
N TYR A 56 -10.23 -22.43 -5.52
CA TYR A 56 -9.90 -23.39 -4.47
C TYR A 56 -11.15 -23.95 -3.78
N LEU A 57 -12.19 -23.13 -3.57
CA LEU A 57 -13.49 -23.61 -3.10
C LEU A 57 -14.12 -24.59 -4.09
N ILE A 58 -14.12 -24.28 -5.39
CA ILE A 58 -14.65 -25.18 -6.44
C ILE A 58 -13.87 -26.50 -6.49
N ILE A 59 -12.54 -26.45 -6.39
CA ILE A 59 -11.68 -27.64 -6.32
C ILE A 59 -12.03 -28.49 -5.09
N SER A 60 -12.25 -27.87 -3.92
CA SER A 60 -12.64 -28.60 -2.70
C SER A 60 -13.96 -29.35 -2.86
N VAL A 61 -14.97 -28.70 -3.46
CA VAL A 61 -16.29 -29.28 -3.70
C VAL A 61 -16.18 -30.44 -4.69
N PHE A 62 -15.37 -30.27 -5.73
CA PHE A 62 -15.13 -31.33 -6.71
C PHE A 62 -14.46 -32.56 -6.08
N VAL A 63 -13.41 -32.38 -5.29
CA VAL A 63 -12.75 -33.48 -4.57
C VAL A 63 -13.73 -34.18 -3.62
N MET A 64 -14.60 -33.42 -2.94
CA MET A 64 -15.67 -33.98 -2.11
C MET A 64 -16.67 -34.82 -2.91
N LEU A 65 -17.11 -34.33 -4.07
CA LEU A 65 -18.03 -35.08 -4.94
C LEU A 65 -17.38 -36.38 -5.47
N LEU A 66 -16.12 -36.33 -5.90
CA LEU A 66 -15.40 -37.52 -6.34
C LEU A 66 -15.18 -38.51 -5.19
N SER A 67 -14.88 -38.02 -4.00
CA SER A 67 -14.76 -38.86 -2.80
C SER A 67 -16.08 -39.50 -2.41
N ALA A 68 -17.20 -38.77 -2.49
CA ALA A 68 -18.54 -39.30 -2.22
C ALA A 68 -18.93 -40.41 -3.20
N ILE A 69 -18.65 -40.20 -4.49
CA ILE A 69 -18.91 -41.19 -5.55
C ILE A 69 -18.06 -42.43 -5.34
N THR A 70 -16.76 -42.25 -5.08
CA THR A 70 -15.85 -43.38 -4.83
C THR A 70 -16.29 -44.16 -3.59
N LEU A 71 -16.70 -43.48 -2.51
CA LEU A 71 -17.26 -44.11 -1.32
C LEU A 71 -18.55 -44.89 -1.64
N GLY A 72 -19.48 -44.31 -2.41
CA GLY A 72 -20.71 -44.98 -2.84
C GLY A 72 -20.44 -46.23 -3.67
N MET A 73 -19.47 -46.17 -4.59
CA MET A 73 -19.04 -47.33 -5.40
C MET A 73 -18.46 -48.44 -4.52
N VAL A 74 -17.62 -48.11 -3.53
CA VAL A 74 -17.01 -49.07 -2.60
C VAL A 74 -18.04 -49.65 -1.61
N TRP A 75 -18.99 -48.82 -1.16
CA TRP A 75 -19.96 -49.22 -0.13
C TRP A 75 -21.10 -50.07 -0.69
N PHE A 76 -21.71 -49.60 -1.78
CA PHE A 76 -22.91 -50.20 -2.40
C PHE A 76 -22.61 -51.08 -3.61
N GLY A 77 -21.57 -50.74 -4.39
CA GLY A 77 -21.27 -51.39 -5.67
C GLY A 77 -20.23 -52.51 -5.61
N ASN A 78 -19.76 -52.92 -4.42
CA ASN A 78 -18.66 -53.87 -4.23
C ASN A 78 -17.39 -53.57 -5.04
N PHE A 79 -17.19 -52.31 -5.46
CA PHE A 79 -16.04 -51.89 -6.26
C PHE A 79 -14.75 -51.99 -5.44
N GLN A 80 -13.69 -52.55 -6.05
CA GLN A 80 -12.36 -52.58 -5.47
C GLN A 80 -11.42 -51.66 -6.27
N PRO A 81 -11.07 -50.48 -5.74
CA PRO A 81 -10.18 -49.55 -6.41
C PRO A 81 -8.79 -50.18 -6.60
N GLN A 82 -8.28 -50.17 -7.83
CA GLN A 82 -6.94 -50.66 -8.13
C GLN A 82 -5.94 -49.51 -8.02
N LEU A 83 -5.37 -49.33 -6.84
CA LEU A 83 -4.43 -48.24 -6.60
C LEU A 83 -3.04 -48.59 -7.15
N LYS A 84 -2.44 -47.69 -7.94
CA LYS A 84 -1.07 -47.85 -8.46
C LYS A 84 -0.06 -47.52 -7.36
N LYS A 85 0.84 -48.45 -7.07
CA LYS A 85 1.84 -48.30 -5.99
C LYS A 85 2.70 -47.06 -6.19
N SER A 86 3.14 -46.80 -7.42
CA SER A 86 3.98 -45.65 -7.75
C SER A 86 3.29 -44.31 -7.48
N LEU A 87 2.05 -44.14 -7.95
CA LEU A 87 1.26 -42.93 -7.72
C LEU A 87 1.00 -42.69 -6.22
N VAL A 88 0.55 -43.73 -5.50
CA VAL A 88 0.28 -43.62 -4.06
C VAL A 88 1.56 -43.28 -3.29
N PHE A 89 2.69 -43.91 -3.64
CA PHE A 89 3.98 -43.62 -3.01
C PHE A 89 4.41 -42.17 -3.24
N MET A 90 4.32 -41.66 -4.46
CA MET A 90 4.71 -40.28 -4.77
C MET A 90 3.81 -39.25 -4.08
N LEU A 91 2.48 -39.42 -4.16
CA LEU A 91 1.53 -38.50 -3.51
C LEU A 91 1.67 -38.54 -1.98
N SER A 92 1.75 -39.73 -1.39
CA SER A 92 1.84 -39.88 0.07
C SER A 92 3.18 -39.39 0.60
N GLY A 93 4.29 -39.64 -0.12
CA GLY A 93 5.61 -39.15 0.25
C GLY A 93 5.69 -37.62 0.19
N PHE A 94 5.15 -37.02 -0.88
CA PHE A 94 5.05 -35.56 -0.99
C PHE A 94 4.23 -34.96 0.16
N LEU A 95 3.01 -35.48 0.39
CA LEU A 95 2.14 -34.99 1.46
C LEU A 95 2.73 -35.23 2.85
N LEU A 96 3.45 -36.34 3.08
CA LEU A 96 4.12 -36.61 4.35
C LEU A 96 5.16 -35.52 4.67
N PHE A 97 6.03 -35.17 3.72
CA PHE A 97 7.03 -34.13 3.95
C PHE A 97 6.39 -32.74 4.08
N MET A 98 5.31 -32.46 3.36
CA MET A 98 4.54 -31.22 3.56
C MET A 98 3.93 -31.16 4.98
N ILE A 99 3.33 -32.25 5.47
CA ILE A 99 2.79 -32.35 6.84
C ILE A 99 3.89 -32.15 7.87
N LEU A 100 5.03 -32.84 7.71
CA LEU A 100 6.16 -32.70 8.63
C LEU A 100 6.67 -31.26 8.64
N ALA A 101 6.83 -30.64 7.48
CA ALA A 101 7.25 -29.24 7.38
C ALA A 101 6.26 -28.26 8.03
N THR A 102 4.95 -28.50 7.91
CA THR A 102 3.90 -27.72 8.58
C THR A 102 4.06 -27.70 10.10
N LEU A 103 4.52 -28.80 10.72
CA LEU A 103 4.71 -28.86 12.19
C LEU A 103 5.80 -27.91 12.70
N PHE A 104 6.81 -27.64 11.86
CA PHE A 104 7.96 -26.78 12.18
C PHE A 104 7.87 -25.39 11.52
N ALA A 105 6.79 -25.11 10.80
CA ALA A 105 6.52 -23.80 10.23
C ALA A 105 6.37 -22.74 11.34
N ARG A 106 6.88 -21.54 11.09
CA ARG A 106 6.68 -20.42 12.01
C ARG A 106 5.22 -19.97 11.99
N ASN A 107 4.69 -19.73 10.80
CA ASN A 107 3.27 -19.46 10.61
C ASN A 107 2.54 -20.77 10.27
N LYS A 108 2.21 -21.54 11.32
CA LYS A 108 1.53 -22.84 11.21
C LYS A 108 0.15 -22.73 10.56
N GLY A 109 -0.62 -21.69 10.89
CA GLY A 109 -1.96 -21.49 10.32
C GLY A 109 -1.90 -21.32 8.81
N PHE A 110 -0.94 -20.52 8.31
CA PHE A 110 -0.71 -20.36 6.87
C PHE A 110 -0.24 -21.67 6.23
N ALA A 111 0.70 -22.39 6.86
CA ALA A 111 1.16 -23.69 6.38
C ALA A 111 0.05 -24.74 6.29
N ILE A 112 -0.89 -24.75 7.24
CA ILE A 112 -2.08 -25.62 7.19
C ILE A 112 -2.99 -25.23 6.03
N SER A 113 -3.16 -23.93 5.75
CA SER A 113 -3.98 -23.46 4.63
C SER A 113 -3.43 -23.90 3.28
N GLU A 114 -2.11 -23.85 3.10
CA GLU A 114 -1.42 -24.30 1.89
C GLU A 114 -1.40 -25.82 1.78
N LEU A 115 -1.13 -26.53 2.89
CA LEU A 115 -1.23 -27.99 2.95
C LEU A 115 -2.63 -28.48 2.53
N ALA A 116 -3.69 -27.78 2.94
CA ALA A 116 -5.06 -28.10 2.51
C ALA A 116 -5.23 -27.98 0.99
N ILE A 117 -4.59 -26.98 0.34
CA ILE A 117 -4.57 -26.85 -1.12
C ILE A 117 -3.89 -28.06 -1.75
N TRP A 118 -2.68 -28.41 -1.29
CA TRP A 118 -1.95 -29.57 -1.79
C TRP A 118 -2.70 -30.89 -1.61
N LEU A 119 -3.39 -31.06 -0.48
CA LEU A 119 -4.20 -32.25 -0.21
C LEU A 119 -5.36 -32.38 -1.21
N MET A 120 -6.04 -31.28 -1.53
CA MET A 120 -7.10 -31.26 -2.55
C MET A 120 -6.55 -31.57 -3.94
N LEU A 121 -5.42 -30.96 -4.31
CA LEU A 121 -4.76 -31.18 -5.60
C LEU A 121 -4.33 -32.65 -5.78
N CYS A 122 -3.70 -33.24 -4.75
CA CYS A 122 -3.39 -34.68 -4.74
C CYS A 122 -4.66 -35.54 -4.83
N GLY A 123 -5.75 -35.09 -4.20
CA GLY A 123 -7.08 -35.70 -4.32
C GLY A 123 -7.58 -35.78 -5.77
N ILE A 124 -7.35 -34.74 -6.59
CA ILE A 124 -7.71 -34.75 -8.02
C ILE A 124 -7.00 -35.91 -8.72
N ALA A 125 -5.66 -35.99 -8.61
CA ALA A 125 -4.88 -37.06 -9.26
C ALA A 125 -5.33 -38.45 -8.79
N PHE A 126 -5.56 -38.59 -7.48
CA PHE A 126 -5.98 -39.85 -6.87
C PHE A 126 -7.34 -40.33 -7.39
N PHE A 127 -8.37 -39.48 -7.38
CA PHE A 127 -9.71 -39.89 -7.79
C PHE A 127 -9.87 -39.99 -9.30
N VAL A 128 -9.23 -39.12 -10.09
CA VAL A 128 -9.25 -39.21 -11.55
C VAL A 128 -8.65 -40.54 -12.02
N HIS A 129 -7.54 -40.96 -11.40
CA HIS A 129 -6.93 -42.26 -11.68
C HIS A 129 -7.86 -43.45 -11.39
N ILE A 130 -8.68 -43.36 -10.33
CA ILE A 130 -9.63 -44.41 -9.95
C ILE A 130 -10.83 -44.47 -10.89
N LEU A 131 -11.34 -43.31 -11.32
CA LEU A 131 -12.63 -43.20 -12.02
C LEU A 131 -12.51 -43.32 -13.54
N VAL A 132 -11.43 -42.81 -14.13
CA VAL A 132 -11.16 -42.87 -15.57
C VAL A 132 -10.44 -44.18 -15.89
N THR A 133 -11.06 -45.01 -16.72
CA THR A 133 -10.59 -46.39 -16.98
C THR A 133 -10.10 -46.62 -18.39
N ASP A 134 -10.64 -45.87 -19.36
CA ASP A 134 -10.34 -46.09 -20.76
C ASP A 134 -9.91 -44.81 -21.48
N GLU A 135 -9.48 -44.98 -22.72
CA GLU A 135 -8.92 -43.89 -23.51
C GLU A 135 -9.97 -42.99 -24.14
N LYS A 136 -11.20 -43.50 -24.32
CA LYS A 136 -12.32 -42.68 -24.79
C LYS A 136 -12.73 -41.69 -23.71
N GLU A 137 -12.75 -42.14 -22.46
CA GLU A 137 -12.96 -41.33 -21.26
C GLU A 137 -11.83 -40.31 -21.08
N MET A 138 -10.57 -40.73 -21.25
CA MET A 138 -9.43 -39.80 -21.21
C MET A 138 -9.54 -38.72 -22.30
N ARG A 139 -9.87 -39.11 -23.54
CA ARG A 139 -10.11 -38.16 -24.65
C ARG A 139 -11.30 -37.24 -24.33
N TRP A 140 -12.36 -37.76 -23.74
CA TRP A 140 -13.52 -36.97 -23.32
C TRP A 140 -13.12 -35.88 -22.32
N VAL A 141 -12.40 -36.25 -21.26
CA VAL A 141 -11.93 -35.29 -20.25
C VAL A 141 -11.02 -34.22 -20.87
N LEU A 142 -10.05 -34.63 -21.69
CA LEU A 142 -9.13 -33.70 -22.35
C LEU A 142 -9.82 -32.80 -23.39
N SER A 143 -10.92 -33.25 -23.99
CA SER A 143 -11.76 -32.39 -24.84
C SER A 143 -12.34 -31.22 -24.06
N TRP A 144 -12.77 -31.45 -22.82
CA TRP A 144 -13.31 -30.40 -21.97
C TRP A 144 -12.24 -29.45 -21.44
N VAL A 145 -10.99 -29.89 -21.26
CA VAL A 145 -9.86 -28.99 -20.99
C VAL A 145 -9.70 -27.99 -22.13
N MET A 146 -9.76 -28.46 -23.39
CA MET A 146 -9.70 -27.59 -24.58
C MET A 146 -10.87 -26.61 -24.65
N ILE A 147 -12.10 -27.09 -24.46
CA ILE A 147 -13.30 -26.25 -24.55
C ILE A 147 -13.29 -25.18 -23.45
N ALA A 148 -13.03 -25.56 -22.19
CA ALA A 148 -13.02 -24.64 -21.07
C ALA A 148 -11.95 -23.54 -21.23
N THR A 149 -10.73 -23.92 -21.64
CA THR A 149 -9.66 -22.93 -21.89
C THR A 149 -9.92 -22.05 -23.10
N ALA A 150 -10.53 -22.57 -24.16
CA ALA A 150 -10.93 -21.75 -25.32
C ALA A 150 -11.99 -20.71 -24.93
N LEU A 151 -12.98 -21.08 -24.12
CA LEU A 151 -13.96 -20.14 -23.56
C LEU A 151 -13.30 -19.07 -22.68
N SER A 152 -12.32 -19.47 -21.86
CA SER A 152 -11.50 -18.52 -21.08
C SER A 152 -10.75 -17.56 -22.00
N SER A 153 -10.22 -18.02 -23.14
CA SER A 153 -9.56 -17.15 -24.12
C SER A 153 -10.49 -16.13 -24.75
N VAL A 154 -11.75 -16.49 -25.02
CA VAL A 154 -12.76 -15.52 -25.49
C VAL A 154 -12.91 -14.37 -24.49
N TYR A 155 -13.01 -14.69 -23.19
CA TYR A 155 -13.03 -13.66 -22.14
C TYR A 155 -11.73 -12.83 -22.12
N GLY A 156 -10.57 -13.47 -22.27
CA GLY A 156 -9.28 -12.79 -22.36
C GLY A 156 -9.19 -11.78 -23.51
N PHE A 157 -9.78 -12.11 -24.67
CA PHE A 157 -9.85 -11.19 -25.80
C PHE A 157 -10.83 -10.04 -25.56
N PHE A 158 -11.97 -10.27 -24.90
CA PHE A 158 -12.85 -9.18 -24.50
C PHE A 158 -12.15 -8.19 -23.55
N GLN A 159 -11.37 -8.68 -22.59
CA GLN A 159 -10.56 -7.81 -21.73
C GLN A 159 -9.55 -6.97 -22.53
N LEU A 160 -8.87 -7.57 -23.51
CA LEU A 160 -7.93 -6.87 -24.39
C LEU A 160 -8.61 -5.75 -25.19
N TRP A 161 -9.88 -5.93 -25.58
CA TRP A 161 -10.69 -4.91 -26.24
C TRP A 161 -11.36 -3.91 -25.29
N GLY A 162 -11.03 -3.95 -23.99
CA GLY A 162 -11.60 -3.06 -22.99
C GLY A 162 -13.02 -3.43 -22.54
N ILE A 163 -13.55 -4.57 -22.99
CA ILE A 163 -14.85 -5.10 -22.59
C ILE A 163 -14.65 -6.00 -21.37
N ASP A 164 -14.62 -5.40 -20.19
CA ASP A 164 -14.45 -6.09 -18.92
C ASP A 164 -15.57 -5.73 -17.93
N PRO A 165 -16.56 -6.61 -17.71
CA PRO A 165 -17.72 -6.30 -16.88
C PRO A 165 -17.40 -6.27 -15.37
N PHE A 166 -16.20 -6.70 -14.96
CA PHE A 166 -15.87 -6.91 -13.55
C PHE A 166 -14.94 -5.84 -12.97
N PRO A 167 -15.26 -5.21 -11.82
CA PRO A 167 -14.52 -4.09 -11.26
C PRO A 167 -13.25 -4.50 -10.51
N TRP A 168 -12.22 -5.01 -11.21
CA TRP A 168 -10.99 -5.48 -10.56
C TRP A 168 -10.15 -4.35 -9.99
N SER A 169 -9.51 -4.61 -8.85
CA SER A 169 -8.51 -3.74 -8.24
C SER A 169 -7.23 -3.59 -9.09
N THR A 170 -6.99 -4.51 -10.03
CA THR A 170 -5.82 -4.52 -10.93
C THR A 170 -6.06 -3.87 -12.29
N ARG A 171 -7.23 -3.23 -12.52
CA ARG A 171 -7.59 -2.58 -13.79
C ARG A 171 -6.61 -1.51 -14.28
N ASN A 172 -5.76 -0.98 -13.39
CA ASN A 172 -4.79 0.06 -13.68
C ASN A 172 -3.38 -0.49 -13.98
N VAL A 173 -3.19 -1.82 -13.97
CA VAL A 173 -1.94 -2.47 -14.35
C VAL A 173 -1.85 -2.53 -15.88
N GLU A 174 -0.75 -2.09 -16.46
CA GLU A 174 -0.59 -1.99 -17.93
C GLU A 174 -0.70 -3.37 -18.59
N GLU A 175 -0.08 -4.39 -18.00
CA GLU A 175 -0.14 -5.77 -18.47
C GLU A 175 -1.57 -6.34 -18.46
N TYR A 176 -2.45 -5.82 -17.59
CA TYR A 176 -3.86 -6.18 -17.55
C TYR A 176 -4.66 -5.58 -18.72
N ARG A 177 -4.31 -4.37 -19.19
CA ARG A 177 -4.99 -3.69 -20.31
C ARG A 177 -4.41 -4.07 -21.67
N GLY A 178 -3.10 -4.26 -21.76
CA GLY A 178 -2.39 -4.44 -23.01
C GLY A 178 -2.33 -5.88 -23.51
N LEU A 179 -2.71 -6.86 -22.67
CA LEU A 179 -2.60 -8.29 -22.97
C LEU A 179 -3.85 -9.05 -22.49
N PRO A 180 -4.26 -10.13 -23.19
CA PRO A 180 -5.37 -10.96 -22.75
C PRO A 180 -5.05 -11.63 -21.41
N SER A 181 -5.91 -11.42 -20.40
CA SER A 181 -5.60 -11.63 -18.98
C SER A 181 -6.72 -12.34 -18.20
N SER A 182 -7.21 -13.48 -18.71
CA SER A 182 -8.45 -14.14 -18.23
C SER A 182 -8.50 -14.48 -16.73
N TYR A 183 -7.36 -14.48 -16.04
CA TYR A 183 -7.23 -14.68 -14.59
C TYR A 183 -6.60 -13.46 -13.89
N ALA A 184 -6.94 -12.25 -14.36
CA ALA A 184 -6.36 -10.97 -13.93
C ALA A 184 -4.85 -10.78 -14.18
N ASN A 185 -4.18 -11.76 -14.78
CA ASN A 185 -2.76 -11.71 -15.13
C ASN A 185 -2.49 -12.57 -16.37
N PRO A 186 -1.80 -12.06 -17.40
CA PRO A 186 -1.50 -12.81 -18.62
C PRO A 186 -0.58 -14.01 -18.35
N ASN A 187 0.27 -13.94 -17.32
CA ASN A 187 1.14 -15.06 -16.95
C ASN A 187 0.34 -16.24 -16.39
N PHE A 188 -0.67 -15.96 -15.57
CA PHE A 188 -1.54 -17.01 -15.00
C PHE A 188 -2.31 -17.73 -16.10
N ALA A 189 -2.77 -16.97 -17.12
CA ALA A 189 -3.41 -17.54 -18.29
C ALA A 189 -2.44 -18.43 -19.07
N GLY A 190 -1.22 -17.96 -19.35
CA GLY A 190 -0.25 -18.72 -20.14
C GLY A 190 0.15 -20.07 -19.54
N HIS A 191 0.31 -20.15 -18.21
CA HIS A 191 0.58 -21.43 -17.52
C HIS A 191 -0.54 -22.47 -17.70
N ALA A 192 -1.81 -22.04 -17.79
CA ALA A 192 -2.93 -22.94 -18.06
C ALA A 192 -3.08 -23.27 -19.56
N LEU A 193 -2.87 -22.27 -20.42
CA LEU A 193 -2.96 -22.41 -21.88
C LEU A 193 -1.93 -23.39 -22.45
N LEU A 194 -0.76 -23.51 -21.81
CA LEU A 194 0.27 -24.48 -22.21
C LEU A 194 -0.28 -25.91 -22.32
N PHE A 195 -1.08 -26.34 -21.34
CA PHE A 195 -1.71 -27.67 -21.34
C PHE A 195 -2.65 -27.86 -22.54
N ALA A 196 -3.50 -26.85 -22.79
CA ALA A 196 -4.45 -26.87 -23.88
C ALA A 196 -3.76 -26.86 -25.24
N VAL A 197 -2.76 -26.00 -25.47
CA VAL A 197 -2.09 -25.91 -26.78
C VAL A 197 -1.42 -27.25 -27.16
N ILE A 198 -0.67 -27.87 -26.25
CA ILE A 198 -0.01 -29.17 -26.52
C ILE A 198 -1.03 -30.28 -26.76
N THR A 199 -2.11 -30.28 -25.98
CA THR A 199 -3.20 -31.25 -26.13
C THR A 199 -3.94 -31.04 -27.45
N GLY A 200 -4.19 -29.79 -27.84
CA GLY A 200 -4.83 -29.39 -29.09
C GLY A 200 -4.07 -29.86 -30.33
N VAL A 201 -2.74 -29.77 -30.35
CA VAL A 201 -1.91 -30.37 -31.42
C VAL A 201 -2.18 -31.87 -31.55
N GLY A 202 -2.26 -32.59 -30.43
CA GLY A 202 -2.61 -34.01 -30.41
C GLY A 202 -4.01 -34.28 -30.96
N PHE A 203 -5.01 -33.50 -30.55
CA PHE A 203 -6.38 -33.63 -31.05
C PHE A 203 -6.49 -33.38 -32.56
N LEU A 204 -5.78 -32.38 -33.09
CA LEU A 204 -5.77 -32.12 -34.53
C LEU A 204 -5.22 -33.32 -35.33
N LEU A 205 -4.18 -33.98 -34.82
CA LEU A 205 -3.63 -35.20 -35.44
C LEU A 205 -4.58 -36.40 -35.33
N ILE A 206 -5.27 -36.55 -34.19
CA ILE A 206 -6.29 -37.60 -34.01
C ILE A 206 -7.44 -37.40 -34.99
N LEU A 207 -7.94 -36.16 -35.11
CA LEU A 207 -9.04 -35.82 -36.01
C LEU A 207 -8.64 -35.98 -37.48
N TRP A 208 -7.38 -35.68 -37.83
CA TRP A 208 -6.84 -35.95 -39.17
C TRP A 208 -6.86 -37.44 -39.52
N ASP A 209 -6.48 -38.31 -38.57
CA ASP A 209 -6.57 -39.78 -38.74
C ASP A 209 -8.04 -40.24 -38.87
N GLU A 210 -8.97 -39.66 -38.11
CA GLU A 210 -10.41 -39.94 -38.22
C GLU A 210 -10.99 -39.54 -39.59
N ILE A 211 -10.62 -38.37 -40.13
CA ILE A 211 -11.03 -37.94 -41.47
C ILE A 211 -10.51 -38.92 -42.54
N LYS A 212 -9.25 -39.35 -42.42
CA LYS A 212 -8.64 -40.29 -43.37
C LYS A 212 -9.39 -41.62 -43.40
N LYS A 213 -9.68 -42.20 -42.23
CA LYS A 213 -10.46 -43.45 -42.11
C LYS A 213 -11.89 -43.30 -42.60
N TYR A 214 -12.54 -42.17 -42.31
CA TYR A 214 -13.90 -41.92 -42.80
C TYR A 214 -13.96 -41.93 -44.34
N ARG A 215 -12.94 -41.38 -45.02
CA ARG A 215 -12.87 -41.35 -46.50
C ARG A 215 -12.89 -42.75 -47.12
N GLU A 216 -12.51 -43.77 -46.35
CA GLU A 216 -12.42 -45.16 -46.78
C GLU A 216 -13.73 -45.95 -46.53
N GLU A 217 -14.52 -45.64 -45.49
CA GLU A 217 -15.59 -46.53 -44.99
C GLU A 217 -16.93 -45.84 -44.58
N GLY A 218 -17.07 -44.52 -44.73
CA GLY A 218 -18.07 -43.74 -44.00
C GLY A 218 -19.41 -43.40 -44.66
N THR A 219 -20.44 -43.13 -43.83
CA THR A 219 -21.77 -42.62 -44.22
C THR A 219 -21.92 -41.10 -44.03
N GLN A 220 -22.69 -40.43 -44.89
CA GLN A 220 -22.80 -38.95 -44.95
C GLN A 220 -23.13 -38.26 -43.62
N LYS A 221 -23.98 -38.85 -42.77
CA LYS A 221 -24.30 -38.31 -41.42
C LYS A 221 -23.08 -38.30 -40.49
N THR A 222 -22.24 -39.31 -40.57
CA THR A 222 -21.02 -39.44 -39.77
C THR A 222 -19.97 -38.43 -40.22
N PHE A 223 -19.93 -38.09 -41.51
CA PHE A 223 -19.07 -37.03 -42.04
C PHE A 223 -19.35 -35.67 -41.42
N ILE A 224 -20.63 -35.27 -41.40
CA ILE A 224 -21.05 -33.96 -40.87
C ILE A 224 -20.64 -33.85 -39.40
N LEU A 225 -20.83 -34.92 -38.62
CA LEU A 225 -20.43 -34.94 -37.22
C LEU A 225 -18.90 -34.81 -37.03
N ILE A 226 -18.09 -35.47 -37.87
CA ILE A 226 -16.63 -35.34 -37.85
C ILE A 226 -16.22 -33.91 -38.23
N LEU A 227 -16.83 -33.33 -39.27
CA LEU A 227 -16.54 -31.97 -39.71
C LEU A 227 -16.87 -30.92 -38.63
N LEU A 228 -17.99 -31.10 -37.93
CA LEU A 228 -18.37 -30.25 -36.79
C LEU A 228 -17.35 -30.35 -35.64
N LYS A 229 -16.91 -31.57 -35.30
CA LYS A 229 -15.86 -31.78 -34.29
C LYS A 229 -14.55 -31.12 -34.71
N VAL A 230 -14.11 -31.32 -35.95
CA VAL A 230 -12.90 -30.71 -36.50
C VAL A 230 -12.97 -29.20 -36.41
N SER A 231 -14.09 -28.61 -36.85
CA SER A 231 -14.31 -27.16 -36.78
C SER A 231 -14.22 -26.65 -35.34
N LEU A 232 -14.90 -27.33 -34.39
CA LEU A 232 -14.86 -26.97 -32.97
C LEU A 232 -13.43 -27.02 -32.40
N PHE A 233 -12.68 -28.09 -32.62
CA PHE A 233 -11.34 -28.24 -32.06
C PHE A 233 -10.30 -27.37 -32.74
N VAL A 234 -10.43 -27.09 -34.04
CA VAL A 234 -9.61 -26.09 -34.75
C VAL A 234 -9.86 -24.71 -34.16
N ILE A 235 -11.13 -24.32 -33.95
CA ILE A 235 -11.46 -23.04 -33.30
C ILE A 235 -10.88 -22.99 -31.89
N CYS A 236 -11.07 -24.03 -31.08
CA CYS A 236 -10.53 -24.08 -29.72
C CYS A 236 -8.99 -23.95 -29.71
N PHE A 237 -8.30 -24.65 -30.61
CA PHE A 237 -6.86 -24.56 -30.77
C PHE A 237 -6.41 -23.16 -31.21
N LEU A 238 -7.04 -22.57 -32.22
CA LEU A 238 -6.70 -21.23 -32.69
C LEU A 238 -6.91 -20.17 -31.61
N LEU A 239 -8.00 -20.24 -30.85
CA LEU A 239 -8.27 -19.33 -29.73
C LEU A 239 -7.22 -19.45 -28.63
N THR A 240 -6.92 -20.67 -28.19
CA THR A 240 -5.94 -20.93 -27.11
C THR A 240 -4.50 -20.61 -27.55
N PHE A 241 -4.11 -20.97 -28.77
CA PHE A 241 -2.80 -20.66 -29.33
C PHE A 241 -2.60 -19.16 -29.52
N THR A 242 -3.58 -18.46 -30.10
CA THR A 242 -3.53 -17.01 -30.29
C THR A 242 -3.43 -16.29 -28.95
N HIS A 243 -4.23 -16.70 -27.97
CA HIS A 243 -4.16 -16.16 -26.61
C HIS A 243 -2.75 -16.37 -26.04
N LEU A 244 -2.23 -17.60 -26.09
CA LEU A 244 -0.92 -17.90 -25.55
C LEU A 244 0.20 -17.11 -26.24
N TYR A 245 0.14 -16.97 -27.56
CA TYR A 245 1.09 -16.16 -28.33
C TYR A 245 1.09 -14.69 -27.87
N LEU A 246 -0.12 -14.13 -27.67
CA LEU A 246 -0.31 -12.76 -27.22
C LEU A 246 0.13 -12.52 -25.77
N THR A 247 0.18 -13.53 -24.89
CA THR A 247 0.69 -13.35 -23.50
C THR A 247 2.16 -12.91 -23.45
N ARG A 248 2.93 -13.14 -24.52
CA ARG A 248 4.38 -12.85 -24.60
C ARG A 248 5.24 -13.52 -23.52
N MET A 249 4.74 -14.58 -22.87
CA MET A 249 5.50 -15.32 -21.86
C MET A 249 6.72 -16.03 -22.46
N ARG A 250 7.91 -15.69 -21.95
CA ARG A 250 9.18 -16.29 -22.39
C ARG A 250 9.30 -17.77 -21.98
N SER A 251 8.93 -18.09 -20.75
CA SER A 251 9.05 -19.45 -20.19
C SER A 251 8.22 -20.46 -21.00
N VAL A 252 6.99 -20.12 -21.33
CA VAL A 252 6.11 -20.95 -22.16
C VAL A 252 6.66 -21.14 -23.58
N ARG A 253 7.23 -20.11 -24.20
CA ARG A 253 7.87 -20.25 -25.53
C ARG A 253 9.04 -21.24 -25.49
N ILE A 254 9.89 -21.15 -24.46
CA ILE A 254 11.00 -22.09 -24.26
C ILE A 254 10.46 -23.51 -24.03
N ALA A 255 9.43 -23.65 -23.20
CA ALA A 255 8.77 -24.93 -22.94
C ALA A 255 8.21 -25.56 -24.23
N LEU A 256 7.57 -24.78 -25.11
CA LEU A 256 7.07 -25.26 -26.41
C LEU A 256 8.20 -25.63 -27.39
N ILE A 257 9.30 -24.86 -27.41
CA ILE A 257 10.50 -25.15 -28.23
C ILE A 257 11.11 -26.51 -27.86
N VAL A 258 10.96 -26.97 -26.62
CA VAL A 258 11.42 -28.31 -26.22
C VAL A 258 10.33 -29.38 -26.42
N ALA A 259 9.09 -29.08 -26.05
CA ALA A 259 8.01 -30.05 -26.06
C ALA A 259 7.53 -30.44 -27.47
N ILE A 260 7.50 -29.49 -28.43
CA ILE A 260 7.06 -29.76 -29.81
C ILE A 260 8.07 -30.65 -30.56
N PRO A 261 9.39 -30.37 -30.58
CA PRO A 261 10.36 -31.28 -31.17
C PRO A 261 10.37 -32.65 -30.50
N PHE A 262 10.21 -32.71 -29.17
CA PHE A 262 10.07 -33.98 -28.47
C PHE A 262 8.83 -34.76 -28.94
N PHE A 263 7.69 -34.09 -29.08
CA PHE A 263 6.45 -34.67 -29.58
C PHE A 263 6.62 -35.27 -30.98
N ILE A 264 7.26 -34.52 -31.89
CA ILE A 264 7.54 -34.94 -33.27
C ILE A 264 8.55 -36.11 -33.29
N PHE A 265 9.65 -35.98 -32.55
CA PHE A 265 10.68 -37.01 -32.42
C PHE A 265 10.08 -38.34 -31.96
N TYR A 266 9.22 -38.31 -30.94
CA TYR A 266 8.64 -39.54 -30.41
C TYR A 266 7.73 -40.23 -31.42
N LEU A 267 6.86 -39.48 -32.10
CA LEU A 267 5.93 -40.01 -33.10
C LEU A 267 6.65 -40.70 -34.27
N TRP A 268 7.81 -40.17 -34.69
CA TRP A 268 8.52 -40.62 -35.87
C TRP A 268 9.57 -41.70 -35.55
N ILE A 269 10.41 -41.44 -34.55
CA ILE A 269 11.62 -42.23 -34.25
C ILE A 269 11.57 -42.83 -32.84
N GLY A 270 11.18 -42.03 -31.85
CA GLY A 270 11.27 -42.38 -30.43
C GLY A 270 10.44 -43.58 -30.01
N LYS A 271 9.34 -43.90 -30.70
CA LYS A 271 8.55 -45.13 -30.47
C LYS A 271 9.31 -46.45 -30.68
N LYS A 272 10.49 -46.42 -31.31
CA LYS A 272 11.40 -47.58 -31.42
C LYS A 272 12.27 -47.79 -30.17
N TRP A 273 12.40 -46.75 -29.34
CA TRP A 273 13.31 -46.73 -28.21
C TRP A 273 12.57 -47.16 -26.94
N GLY A 274 13.24 -47.94 -26.08
CA GLY A 274 12.70 -48.22 -24.76
C GLY A 274 12.65 -46.96 -23.91
N VAL A 275 11.65 -46.86 -23.02
CA VAL A 275 11.52 -45.71 -22.09
C VAL A 275 12.82 -45.45 -21.32
N LYS A 276 13.53 -46.51 -20.90
CA LYS A 276 14.84 -46.41 -20.22
C LYS A 276 15.88 -45.65 -21.04
N SER A 277 15.95 -45.89 -22.35
CA SER A 277 16.90 -45.22 -23.26
C SER A 277 16.55 -43.74 -23.43
N ILE A 278 15.25 -43.41 -23.50
CA ILE A 278 14.77 -42.03 -23.60
C ILE A 278 15.08 -41.26 -22.33
N VAL A 279 14.85 -41.88 -21.16
CA VAL A 279 15.21 -41.29 -19.86
C VAL A 279 16.72 -41.10 -19.72
N ALA A 280 17.53 -42.08 -20.13
CA ALA A 280 18.99 -41.97 -20.08
C ALA A 280 19.49 -40.82 -20.96
N LEU A 281 18.97 -40.71 -22.19
CA LEU A 281 19.30 -39.62 -23.11
C LEU A 281 18.87 -38.25 -22.55
N GLY A 282 17.66 -38.17 -21.99
CA GLY A 282 17.18 -36.96 -21.31
C GLY A 282 18.06 -36.58 -20.11
N GLY A 283 18.49 -37.56 -19.32
CA GLY A 283 19.42 -37.35 -18.21
C GLY A 283 20.77 -36.79 -18.65
N VAL A 284 21.32 -37.24 -19.78
CA VAL A 284 22.53 -36.66 -20.38
C VAL A 284 22.31 -35.19 -20.75
N PHE A 285 21.20 -34.87 -21.44
CA PHE A 285 20.89 -33.49 -21.81
C PHE A 285 20.68 -32.57 -20.60
N ILE A 286 19.99 -33.04 -19.56
CA ILE A 286 19.82 -32.29 -18.31
C ILE A 286 21.18 -32.06 -17.64
N THR A 287 22.03 -33.07 -17.59
CA THR A 287 23.39 -32.94 -17.01
C THR A 287 24.22 -31.91 -17.77
N LEU A 288 24.20 -31.96 -19.10
CA LEU A 288 24.88 -30.97 -19.94
C LEU A 288 24.31 -29.56 -19.74
N ALA A 289 22.98 -29.42 -19.62
CA ALA A 289 22.33 -28.15 -19.35
C ALA A 289 22.72 -27.59 -17.98
N VAL A 290 22.74 -28.42 -16.93
CA VAL A 290 23.17 -28.04 -15.59
C VAL A 290 24.64 -27.62 -15.60
N ILE A 291 25.52 -28.38 -16.25
CA ILE A 291 26.93 -28.01 -16.42
C ILE A 291 27.04 -26.66 -17.15
N GLY A 292 26.29 -26.48 -18.24
CA GLY A 292 26.25 -25.21 -18.98
C GLY A 292 25.81 -24.03 -18.12
N ILE A 293 24.76 -24.21 -17.31
CA ILE A 293 24.29 -23.19 -16.35
C ILE A 293 25.36 -22.91 -15.30
N ILE A 294 25.98 -23.94 -14.70
CA ILE A 294 27.05 -23.76 -13.71
C ILE A 294 28.23 -23.00 -14.32
N VAL A 295 28.63 -23.33 -15.55
CA VAL A 295 29.70 -22.63 -16.27
C VAL A 295 29.32 -21.18 -16.54
N ILE A 296 28.10 -20.91 -17.03
CA ILE A 296 27.59 -19.55 -17.24
C ILE A 296 27.59 -18.77 -15.92
N PHE A 297 27.07 -19.35 -14.82
CA PHE A 297 27.06 -18.70 -13.52
C PHE A 297 28.47 -18.50 -12.96
N ALA A 298 29.41 -19.42 -13.15
CA ALA A 298 30.80 -19.27 -12.73
C ALA A 298 31.52 -18.16 -13.53
N LEU A 299 31.21 -18.02 -14.83
CA LEU A 299 31.71 -16.95 -15.68
C LEU A 299 31.10 -15.58 -15.29
N LEU A 300 29.79 -15.55 -15.00
CA LEU A 300 29.08 -14.35 -14.54
C LEU A 300 29.52 -13.94 -13.13
N ALA A 301 29.80 -14.89 -12.23
CA ALA A 301 30.26 -14.65 -10.87
C ALA A 301 31.64 -13.98 -10.83
N LYS A 302 32.50 -14.23 -11.82
CA LYS A 302 33.78 -13.51 -11.97
C LYS A 302 33.64 -12.04 -12.36
N GLY A 303 32.45 -11.62 -12.81
CA GLY A 303 32.15 -10.25 -13.21
C GLY A 303 30.86 -9.71 -12.60
N TYR A 304 30.48 -10.19 -11.40
CA TYR A 304 29.26 -9.76 -10.70
C TYR A 304 29.58 -8.54 -9.84
N PRO A 305 29.39 -7.29 -10.31
CA PRO A 305 29.29 -6.18 -9.36
C PRO A 305 28.06 -6.42 -8.49
N GLU A 306 28.07 -5.92 -7.27
CA GLU A 306 26.97 -6.00 -6.27
C GLU A 306 25.66 -5.29 -6.71
N GLY A 307 25.40 -5.20 -8.03
CA GLY A 307 24.26 -4.53 -8.65
C GLY A 307 23.46 -5.44 -9.59
N SER A 308 22.38 -4.88 -10.13
CA SER A 308 21.51 -5.54 -11.12
C SER A 308 22.29 -5.93 -12.37
N LEU A 309 22.10 -7.15 -12.86
CA LEU A 309 22.53 -7.50 -14.21
C LEU A 309 21.85 -6.54 -15.22
N PRO A 310 22.44 -6.25 -16.38
CA PRO A 310 21.81 -5.49 -17.48
C PRO A 310 20.71 -6.32 -18.15
N LEU A 311 19.80 -6.82 -17.33
CA LEU A 311 18.65 -7.66 -17.65
C LEU A 311 17.40 -6.91 -17.21
N ASP A 312 16.26 -7.24 -17.82
CA ASP A 312 14.97 -6.71 -17.41
C ASP A 312 14.72 -6.89 -15.90
N ASN A 313 14.00 -5.97 -15.28
CA ASN A 313 13.65 -6.03 -13.85
C ASN A 313 13.03 -7.38 -13.44
N SER A 314 12.21 -7.99 -14.30
CA SER A 314 11.60 -9.29 -14.04
C SER A 314 12.61 -10.44 -13.96
N LEU A 315 13.72 -10.37 -14.69
CA LEU A 315 14.80 -11.37 -14.63
C LEU A 315 15.68 -11.16 -13.39
N ASN A 316 16.02 -9.90 -13.10
CA ASN A 316 16.77 -9.57 -11.88
C ASN A 316 16.00 -10.03 -10.63
N LEU A 317 14.68 -9.82 -10.57
CA LEU A 317 13.85 -10.29 -9.47
C LEU A 317 13.92 -11.81 -9.26
N ARG A 318 13.85 -12.59 -10.36
CA ARG A 318 13.94 -14.07 -10.30
C ARG A 318 15.29 -14.54 -9.83
N VAL A 319 16.38 -14.03 -10.41
CA VAL A 319 17.75 -14.45 -10.04
C VAL A 319 18.02 -14.20 -8.56
N ASN A 320 17.60 -13.05 -8.03
CA ASN A 320 17.73 -12.74 -6.62
C ASN A 320 16.82 -13.61 -5.74
N SER A 321 15.59 -13.87 -6.16
CA SER A 321 14.68 -14.79 -5.46
C SER A 321 15.24 -16.21 -5.38
N TYR A 322 15.89 -16.69 -6.46
CA TYR A 322 16.52 -18.02 -6.51
C TYR A 322 17.71 -18.10 -5.56
N PHE A 323 18.50 -17.03 -5.49
CA PHE A 323 19.62 -16.94 -4.56
C PHE A 323 19.14 -16.98 -3.11
N GLY A 324 18.14 -16.18 -2.74
CA GLY A 324 17.51 -16.21 -1.41
C GLY A 324 16.93 -17.58 -1.08
N ALA A 325 16.19 -18.19 -2.00
CA ALA A 325 15.64 -19.55 -1.84
C ALA A 325 16.73 -20.60 -1.64
N SER A 326 17.85 -20.50 -2.37
CA SER A 326 18.98 -21.42 -2.23
C SER A 326 19.64 -21.31 -0.84
N GLN A 327 19.74 -20.10 -0.29
CA GLN A 327 20.22 -19.89 1.08
C GLN A 327 19.24 -20.45 2.11
N MET A 328 17.93 -20.26 1.90
CA MET A 328 16.90 -20.86 2.74
C MET A 328 17.01 -22.39 2.78
N ILE A 329 17.11 -23.04 1.61
CA ILE A 329 17.28 -24.50 1.50
C ILE A 329 18.56 -24.96 2.22
N ARG A 330 19.67 -24.23 2.05
CA ARG A 330 20.93 -24.53 2.75
C ARG A 330 20.77 -24.49 4.28
N ASN A 331 19.98 -23.56 4.80
CA ASN A 331 19.79 -23.38 6.24
C ASN A 331 18.84 -24.43 6.84
N ARG A 332 17.82 -24.87 6.08
CA ARG A 332 16.84 -25.89 6.53
C ARG A 332 16.63 -26.98 5.47
N PRO A 333 17.64 -27.82 5.19
CA PRO A 333 17.61 -28.73 4.04
C PRO A 333 16.63 -29.89 4.16
N ILE A 334 16.23 -30.29 5.38
CA ILE A 334 15.42 -31.50 5.59
C ILE A 334 13.92 -31.20 5.52
N LEU A 335 13.45 -30.17 6.22
CA LEU A 335 12.01 -29.86 6.37
C LEU A 335 11.62 -28.48 5.85
N GLY A 336 12.58 -27.64 5.42
CA GLY A 336 12.29 -26.29 4.94
C GLY A 336 11.67 -25.39 6.02
N TYR A 337 10.82 -24.46 5.56
CA TYR A 337 10.15 -23.43 6.38
C TYR A 337 8.64 -23.68 6.54
N GLY A 338 8.12 -24.74 5.92
CA GLY A 338 6.70 -25.04 5.89
C GLY A 338 5.99 -24.48 4.64
N PRO A 339 4.94 -25.14 4.16
CA PRO A 339 4.18 -24.73 2.97
C PRO A 339 3.80 -23.24 2.97
N GLY A 340 4.15 -22.53 1.90
CA GLY A 340 3.86 -21.10 1.66
C GLY A 340 4.44 -20.10 2.66
N ASN A 341 5.32 -20.53 3.58
CA ASN A 341 5.98 -19.61 4.52
C ASN A 341 7.11 -18.80 3.86
N TYR A 342 7.53 -19.16 2.64
CA TYR A 342 8.52 -18.40 1.87
C TYR A 342 8.23 -16.90 1.85
N ARG A 343 6.96 -16.52 1.67
CA ARG A 343 6.52 -15.12 1.57
C ARG A 343 6.76 -14.26 2.82
N PHE A 344 7.00 -14.88 3.98
CA PHE A 344 7.32 -14.23 5.23
C PHE A 344 8.80 -14.41 5.59
N GLU A 345 9.29 -15.65 5.45
CA GLU A 345 10.61 -16.07 5.88
C GLU A 345 11.73 -15.68 4.91
N ASN A 346 11.42 -15.19 3.69
CA ASN A 346 12.44 -14.76 2.73
C ASN A 346 13.08 -13.40 3.05
N ILE A 347 12.46 -12.57 3.88
CA ILE A 347 12.91 -11.18 4.12
C ILE A 347 14.33 -11.11 4.69
N PRO A 348 14.73 -11.93 5.68
CA PRO A 348 16.11 -11.99 6.15
C PRO A 348 17.13 -12.40 5.07
N TYR A 349 16.67 -13.01 3.97
CA TYR A 349 17.48 -13.48 2.84
C TYR A 349 17.44 -12.54 1.64
N TRP A 350 16.74 -11.41 1.75
CA TRP A 350 16.67 -10.44 0.66
C TRP A 350 18.05 -9.93 0.27
N THR A 351 18.30 -9.94 -1.04
CA THR A 351 19.48 -9.31 -1.58
C THR A 351 19.34 -7.78 -1.54
N ARG A 352 20.45 -7.07 -1.81
CA ARG A 352 20.42 -5.60 -1.97
C ARG A 352 19.39 -5.15 -3.02
N TYR A 353 19.22 -5.93 -4.10
CA TYR A 353 18.22 -5.67 -5.14
C TYR A 353 16.80 -5.73 -4.58
N GLU A 354 16.46 -6.77 -3.82
CA GLU A 354 15.11 -6.94 -3.25
C GLU A 354 14.80 -5.88 -2.19
N LYS A 355 15.79 -5.51 -1.36
CA LYS A 355 15.66 -4.38 -0.42
C LYS A 355 15.39 -3.05 -1.14
N LEU A 356 16.11 -2.77 -2.23
CA LEU A 356 15.89 -1.57 -3.05
C LEU A 356 14.53 -1.61 -3.76
N TRP A 357 14.12 -2.78 -4.26
CA TRP A 357 12.82 -2.96 -4.88
C TRP A 357 11.67 -2.76 -3.87
N PHE A 358 11.82 -3.27 -2.65
CA PHE A 358 10.89 -3.00 -1.56
C PHE A 358 10.82 -1.51 -1.21
N ASN A 359 11.96 -0.81 -1.16
CA ASN A 359 11.99 0.62 -0.94
C ASN A 359 11.20 1.39 -2.03
N ILE A 360 11.52 1.17 -3.31
CA ILE A 360 10.95 1.92 -4.43
C ILE A 360 9.47 1.58 -4.67
N ALA A 361 9.13 0.29 -4.66
CA ALA A 361 7.82 -0.19 -5.08
C ALA A 361 6.88 -0.55 -3.92
N LYS A 362 7.39 -0.64 -2.68
CA LYS A 362 6.67 -1.20 -1.51
C LYS A 362 6.05 -2.57 -1.81
N LYS A 363 6.75 -3.35 -2.64
CA LYS A 363 6.35 -4.70 -3.08
C LYS A 363 7.33 -5.73 -2.54
N ARG A 364 6.82 -6.95 -2.33
CA ARG A 364 7.56 -8.10 -1.83
C ARG A 364 7.33 -9.29 -2.75
N ASN A 365 8.35 -10.14 -2.90
CA ASN A 365 8.22 -11.40 -3.61
C ASN A 365 7.53 -12.40 -2.70
N PHE A 366 6.37 -12.87 -3.14
CA PHE A 366 5.62 -13.89 -2.42
C PHE A 366 5.96 -15.32 -2.86
N HIS A 367 6.64 -15.47 -4.01
CA HIS A 367 7.01 -16.74 -4.61
C HIS A 367 8.44 -16.68 -5.11
N VAL A 368 9.10 -17.84 -5.18
CA VAL A 368 10.48 -17.94 -5.68
C VAL A 368 10.55 -17.68 -7.18
N HIS A 369 9.43 -17.88 -7.88
CA HIS A 369 9.34 -17.95 -9.36
C HIS A 369 10.08 -19.16 -9.94
N CYS A 370 10.22 -20.22 -9.15
CA CYS A 370 10.73 -21.52 -9.57
C CYS A 370 10.10 -22.59 -8.66
N ASP A 371 9.08 -23.28 -9.15
CA ASP A 371 8.33 -24.28 -8.36
C ASP A 371 9.26 -25.32 -7.70
N PRO A 372 10.32 -25.85 -8.36
CA PRO A 372 11.22 -26.78 -7.69
C PRO A 372 11.95 -26.21 -6.47
N LEU A 373 12.44 -24.97 -6.57
CA LEU A 373 13.12 -24.31 -5.45
C LEU A 373 12.10 -24.00 -4.35
N GLU A 374 10.90 -23.57 -4.72
CA GLU A 374 9.82 -23.27 -3.76
C GLU A 374 9.37 -24.54 -3.01
N ALA A 375 9.21 -25.67 -3.71
CA ALA A 375 8.90 -26.95 -3.09
C ALA A 375 9.98 -27.37 -2.06
N MET A 376 11.26 -27.09 -2.36
CA MET A 376 12.37 -27.34 -1.43
C MET A 376 12.41 -26.34 -0.27
N THR A 377 12.08 -25.06 -0.48
CA THR A 377 11.97 -24.10 0.63
C THR A 377 10.80 -24.45 1.55
N ASP A 378 9.71 -24.99 0.99
CA ASP A 378 8.51 -25.34 1.74
C ASP A 378 8.67 -26.64 2.53
N SER A 379 9.28 -27.67 1.95
CA SER A 379 9.29 -29.04 2.52
C SER A 379 10.67 -29.70 2.60
N GLY A 380 11.72 -28.94 2.32
CA GLY A 380 13.09 -29.44 2.26
C GLY A 380 13.41 -30.21 0.97
N ILE A 381 14.67 -30.61 0.83
CA ILE A 381 15.17 -31.42 -0.28
C ILE A 381 14.34 -32.70 -0.45
N PRO A 382 13.98 -33.46 0.61
CA PRO A 382 13.17 -34.67 0.44
C PRO A 382 11.79 -34.40 -0.20
N GLY A 383 11.07 -33.37 0.25
CA GLY A 383 9.78 -33.01 -0.34
C GLY A 383 9.93 -32.48 -1.78
N GLY A 384 10.99 -31.72 -2.06
CA GLY A 384 11.37 -31.34 -3.42
C GLY A 384 11.68 -32.53 -4.35
N LEU A 385 12.31 -33.59 -3.84
CA LEU A 385 12.54 -34.83 -4.60
C LEU A 385 11.22 -35.55 -4.93
N PHE A 386 10.27 -35.60 -3.99
CA PHE A 386 8.94 -36.13 -4.29
C PHE A 386 8.18 -35.26 -5.29
N TYR A 387 8.32 -33.93 -5.22
CA TYR A 387 7.77 -33.03 -6.23
C TYR A 387 8.30 -33.34 -7.64
N PHE A 388 9.62 -33.48 -7.80
CA PHE A 388 10.20 -33.95 -9.06
C PHE A 388 9.71 -35.34 -9.45
N GLY A 389 9.54 -36.22 -8.47
CA GLY A 389 8.95 -37.55 -8.63
C GLY A 389 7.55 -37.51 -9.24
N LEU A 390 6.72 -36.53 -8.89
CA LEU A 390 5.37 -36.35 -9.49
C LEU A 390 5.46 -35.96 -10.97
N ILE A 391 6.31 -35.01 -11.32
CA ILE A 391 6.54 -34.59 -12.72
C ILE A 391 7.05 -35.79 -13.54
N PHE A 392 8.06 -36.48 -13.00
CA PHE A 392 8.67 -37.62 -13.66
C PHE A 392 7.69 -38.78 -13.83
N LEU A 393 6.86 -39.06 -12.81
CA LEU A 393 5.83 -40.09 -12.89
C LEU A 393 4.81 -39.79 -13.98
N GLY A 394 4.38 -38.53 -14.11
CA GLY A 394 3.48 -38.09 -15.18
C GLY A 394 4.09 -38.25 -16.58
N PHE A 395 5.35 -37.86 -16.73
CA PHE A 395 6.11 -38.02 -17.98
C PHE A 395 6.24 -39.48 -18.38
N ILE A 396 6.72 -40.34 -17.47
CA ILE A 396 6.88 -41.79 -17.72
C ILE A 396 5.54 -42.45 -17.97
N GLY A 397 4.50 -42.06 -17.23
CA GLY A 397 3.16 -42.59 -17.42
C GLY A 397 2.62 -42.34 -18.83
N GLY A 398 2.85 -41.13 -19.37
CA GLY A 398 2.56 -40.82 -20.76
C GLY A 398 3.35 -41.67 -21.76
N LEU A 399 4.60 -42.07 -21.48
CA LEU A 399 5.46 -42.79 -22.43
C LEU A 399 5.32 -44.32 -22.42
N THR A 400 4.99 -44.92 -21.28
CA THR A 400 5.07 -46.39 -21.08
C THR A 400 4.20 -47.22 -22.04
N LEU A 401 3.11 -46.64 -22.55
CA LEU A 401 2.14 -47.33 -23.41
C LEU A 401 2.23 -46.93 -24.89
N VAL A 402 3.17 -46.05 -25.25
CA VAL A 402 3.34 -45.58 -26.63
C VAL A 402 4.15 -46.60 -27.42
N LYS A 403 3.51 -47.70 -27.78
CA LYS A 403 4.11 -48.76 -28.60
C LYS A 403 3.49 -48.79 -30.00
N ARG A 404 4.26 -49.29 -30.98
CA ARG A 404 3.86 -49.34 -32.40
C ARG A 404 2.62 -50.17 -32.68
N ASP A 405 2.35 -51.16 -31.84
CA ASP A 405 1.20 -52.07 -31.90
C ASP A 405 -0.11 -51.41 -31.44
N LYS A 406 -0.05 -50.26 -30.75
CA LYS A 406 -1.24 -49.51 -30.36
C LYS A 406 -1.80 -48.66 -31.50
N PRO A 407 -3.11 -48.35 -31.51
CA PRO A 407 -3.71 -47.44 -32.48
C PRO A 407 -3.00 -46.08 -32.50
N PHE A 408 -2.89 -45.46 -33.68
CA PHE A 408 -2.24 -44.15 -33.84
C PHE A 408 -2.82 -43.09 -32.88
N GLN A 409 -4.13 -43.11 -32.68
CA GLN A 409 -4.81 -42.16 -31.80
C GLN A 409 -4.43 -42.32 -30.32
N GLU A 410 -4.24 -43.56 -29.87
CA GLU A 410 -3.73 -43.88 -28.52
C GLU A 410 -2.31 -43.34 -28.35
N GLN A 411 -1.45 -43.59 -29.35
CA GLN A 411 -0.06 -43.11 -29.35
C GLN A 411 0.00 -41.58 -29.23
N VAL A 412 -0.75 -40.86 -30.07
CA VAL A 412 -0.78 -39.39 -30.08
C VAL A 412 -1.24 -38.82 -28.73
N LEU A 413 -2.32 -39.36 -28.16
CA LEU A 413 -2.87 -38.89 -26.89
C LEU A 413 -1.88 -39.03 -25.73
N ARG A 414 -1.19 -40.17 -25.69
CA ARG A 414 -0.21 -40.51 -24.66
C ARG A 414 1.06 -39.66 -24.77
N ILE A 415 1.54 -39.41 -25.99
CA ILE A 415 2.66 -38.49 -26.24
C ILE A 415 2.27 -37.06 -25.87
N SER A 416 1.03 -36.61 -26.13
CA SER A 416 0.55 -35.30 -25.68
C SER A 416 0.70 -35.13 -24.17
N ILE A 417 0.29 -36.12 -23.38
CA ILE A 417 0.43 -36.09 -21.91
C ILE A 417 1.92 -36.01 -21.51
N ALA A 418 2.78 -36.83 -22.12
CA ALA A 418 4.22 -36.77 -21.83
C ALA A 418 4.83 -35.40 -22.19
N SER A 419 4.48 -34.85 -23.36
CA SER A 419 4.94 -33.52 -23.79
C SER A 419 4.43 -32.41 -22.87
N VAL A 420 3.23 -32.53 -22.31
CA VAL A 420 2.71 -31.58 -21.30
C VAL A 420 3.58 -31.60 -20.04
N PHE A 421 3.93 -32.78 -19.51
CA PHE A 421 4.81 -32.86 -18.33
C PHE A 421 6.22 -32.34 -18.60
N LEU A 422 6.76 -32.60 -19.80
CA LEU A 422 8.05 -32.04 -20.22
C LEU A 422 8.00 -30.52 -20.33
N ALA A 423 6.96 -29.97 -20.96
CA ALA A 423 6.77 -28.53 -21.07
C ALA A 423 6.59 -27.88 -19.69
N PHE A 424 5.76 -28.49 -18.84
CA PHE A 424 5.53 -28.03 -17.48
C PHE A 424 6.82 -28.02 -16.66
N ALA A 425 7.66 -29.06 -16.76
CA ALA A 425 8.94 -29.13 -16.04
C ALA A 425 9.86 -27.94 -16.38
N ILE A 426 9.86 -27.52 -17.65
CA ILE A 426 10.67 -26.39 -18.13
C ILE A 426 10.06 -25.06 -17.67
N ASP A 427 8.75 -24.90 -17.83
CA ASP A 427 8.05 -23.68 -17.41
C ASP A 427 8.14 -23.47 -15.89
N ALA A 428 8.06 -24.54 -15.11
CA ALA A 428 8.19 -24.55 -13.65
C ALA A 428 9.55 -24.05 -13.13
N CYS A 429 10.61 -24.11 -13.94
CA CYS A 429 11.92 -23.52 -13.59
C CYS A 429 11.93 -21.97 -13.62
N PHE A 430 10.91 -21.37 -14.24
CA PHE A 430 10.84 -19.92 -14.48
C PHE A 430 9.50 -19.30 -14.04
N GLY A 431 8.67 -20.07 -13.35
CA GLY A 431 7.33 -19.72 -12.93
C GLY A 431 6.97 -20.32 -11.58
N PHE A 432 5.78 -20.00 -11.10
CA PHE A 432 5.17 -20.52 -9.88
C PHE A 432 3.84 -21.20 -10.23
N ASN A 433 3.90 -22.11 -11.20
CA ASN A 433 2.74 -22.68 -11.88
C ASN A 433 1.82 -23.39 -10.90
N MET A 434 2.40 -24.01 -9.88
CA MET A 434 1.66 -24.75 -8.86
C MET A 434 0.81 -23.85 -7.95
N HIS A 435 1.15 -22.56 -7.85
CA HIS A 435 0.37 -21.59 -7.08
C HIS A 435 -0.74 -20.92 -7.91
N VAL A 436 -0.86 -21.25 -9.20
CA VAL A 436 -1.97 -20.83 -10.06
C VAL A 436 -3.04 -21.92 -10.08
N PRO A 437 -4.25 -21.69 -9.52
CA PRO A 437 -5.23 -22.76 -9.27
C PRO A 437 -5.62 -23.59 -10.50
N VAL A 438 -5.73 -22.97 -11.68
CA VAL A 438 -6.10 -23.68 -12.92
C VAL A 438 -4.93 -24.53 -13.42
N SER A 439 -3.71 -24.01 -13.39
CA SER A 439 -2.52 -24.73 -13.85
C SER A 439 -2.22 -25.91 -12.94
N SER A 440 -2.30 -25.73 -11.61
CA SER A 440 -2.11 -26.81 -10.65
C SER A 440 -3.22 -27.86 -10.72
N ALA A 441 -4.49 -27.46 -10.87
CA ALA A 441 -5.59 -28.39 -11.11
C ALA A 441 -5.38 -29.23 -12.38
N PHE A 442 -4.92 -28.61 -13.47
CA PHE A 442 -4.58 -29.33 -14.70
C PHE A 442 -3.39 -30.27 -14.51
N PHE A 443 -2.33 -29.85 -13.82
CA PHE A 443 -1.20 -30.72 -13.53
C PHE A 443 -1.64 -32.02 -12.84
N PHE A 444 -2.42 -31.93 -11.76
CA PHE A 444 -2.86 -33.11 -11.03
C PHE A 444 -3.93 -33.92 -11.78
N LEU A 445 -4.78 -33.27 -12.59
CA LEU A 445 -5.67 -33.97 -13.52
C LEU A 445 -4.87 -34.82 -14.53
N TYR A 446 -3.88 -34.22 -15.20
CA TYR A 446 -3.02 -34.92 -16.15
C TYR A 446 -2.18 -35.99 -15.47
N LEU A 447 -1.78 -35.79 -14.22
CA LEU A 447 -1.09 -36.80 -13.43
C LEU A 447 -1.98 -38.02 -13.21
N GLY A 448 -3.24 -37.83 -12.79
CA GLY A 448 -4.21 -38.92 -12.68
C GLY A 448 -4.45 -39.64 -14.00
N LEU A 449 -4.65 -38.90 -15.10
CA LEU A 449 -4.85 -39.45 -16.45
C LEU A 449 -3.64 -40.22 -16.96
N SER A 450 -2.43 -39.75 -16.67
CA SER A 450 -1.19 -40.43 -17.10
C SER A 450 -1.12 -41.86 -16.57
N GLN A 451 -1.72 -42.13 -15.40
CA GLN A 451 -1.67 -43.43 -14.73
C GLN A 451 -2.77 -44.42 -15.18
N VAL A 452 -3.63 -44.04 -16.12
CA VAL A 452 -4.69 -44.89 -16.66
C VAL A 452 -4.07 -45.99 -17.54
N ASN A 453 -4.38 -47.26 -17.26
CA ASN A 453 -3.90 -48.46 -17.98
C ASN A 453 -2.38 -48.74 -17.95
N ILE A 454 -1.61 -48.10 -17.07
CA ILE A 454 -0.18 -48.45 -16.88
C ILE A 454 -0.05 -49.82 -16.21
N SER A 455 0.91 -50.61 -16.67
CA SER A 455 1.41 -51.81 -15.96
C SER A 455 2.26 -51.41 -14.75
N ASP A 456 1.63 -51.28 -13.59
CA ASP A 456 2.26 -51.07 -12.28
C ASP A 456 1.72 -52.09 -11.28
N VAL A 457 2.47 -52.33 -10.20
CA VAL A 457 2.02 -53.15 -9.08
C VAL A 457 0.79 -52.50 -8.47
N THR A 458 -0.35 -53.19 -8.56
CA THR A 458 -1.60 -52.74 -7.96
C THR A 458 -1.62 -53.08 -6.48
N LEU A 459 -1.75 -52.07 -5.64
CA LEU A 459 -2.00 -52.26 -4.21
C LEU A 459 -3.46 -52.69 -4.07
N LYS A 460 -3.67 -53.98 -3.82
CA LYS A 460 -4.96 -54.47 -3.33
C LYS A 460 -5.09 -54.07 -1.87
N VAL A 461 -5.69 -52.92 -1.63
CA VAL A 461 -6.10 -52.55 -0.27
C VAL A 461 -7.11 -53.61 0.17
N LYS A 462 -6.83 -54.35 1.27
CA LYS A 462 -7.85 -55.20 1.94
C LYS A 462 -9.13 -54.36 2.10
N LYS A 463 -10.34 -54.96 2.17
CA LYS A 463 -11.65 -54.27 2.27
C LYS A 463 -11.77 -53.27 3.46
N ILE A 464 -10.95 -52.24 3.52
CA ILE A 464 -10.93 -51.21 4.56
C ILE A 464 -11.81 -50.10 4.03
N LYS A 465 -13.12 -50.35 4.02
CA LYS A 465 -14.14 -49.36 3.60
C LYS A 465 -13.97 -48.04 4.38
N TRP A 466 -13.50 -48.13 5.62
CA TRP A 466 -13.20 -47.00 6.50
C TRP A 466 -12.20 -45.99 5.93
N LEU A 467 -11.24 -46.39 5.10
CA LEU A 467 -10.28 -45.44 4.50
C LEU A 467 -11.00 -44.41 3.61
N TYR A 468 -11.99 -44.86 2.83
CA TYR A 468 -12.77 -43.99 1.95
C TYR A 468 -13.78 -43.13 2.72
N VAL A 469 -14.27 -43.61 3.86
CA VAL A 469 -15.07 -42.80 4.80
C VAL A 469 -14.21 -41.67 5.34
N VAL A 470 -12.98 -41.96 5.78
CA VAL A 470 -12.03 -40.95 6.26
C VAL A 470 -11.70 -39.94 5.16
N ALA A 471 -11.41 -40.40 3.94
CA ALA A 471 -11.17 -39.51 2.80
C ALA A 471 -12.36 -38.58 2.52
N PHE A 472 -13.59 -39.11 2.60
CA PHE A 472 -14.81 -38.31 2.42
C PHE A 472 -15.01 -37.30 3.55
N CYS A 473 -14.83 -37.69 4.81
CA CYS A 473 -14.89 -36.77 5.95
C CYS A 473 -13.84 -35.64 5.83
N ILE A 474 -12.61 -35.99 5.45
CA ILE A 474 -11.54 -35.00 5.18
C ILE A 474 -11.99 -34.05 4.06
N SER A 475 -12.58 -34.55 2.98
CA SER A 475 -13.05 -33.70 1.87
C SER A 475 -14.16 -32.72 2.29
N ILE A 476 -15.08 -33.12 3.19
CA ILE A 476 -16.09 -32.21 3.77
C ILE A 476 -15.40 -31.11 4.60
N LEU A 477 -14.43 -31.49 5.43
CA LEU A 477 -13.67 -30.52 6.23
C LEU A 477 -12.92 -29.52 5.34
N LEU A 478 -12.36 -29.97 4.22
CA LEU A 478 -11.71 -29.10 3.23
C LEU A 478 -12.70 -28.12 2.60
N VAL A 479 -13.92 -28.55 2.26
CA VAL A 479 -14.96 -27.64 1.75
C VAL A 479 -15.34 -26.59 2.79
N ILE A 480 -15.58 -26.99 4.03
CA ILE A 480 -15.91 -26.06 5.12
C ILE A 480 -14.76 -25.05 5.32
N LEU A 481 -13.51 -25.53 5.30
CA LEU A 481 -12.33 -24.70 5.44
C LEU A 481 -12.22 -23.68 4.31
N GLN A 482 -12.31 -24.11 3.06
CA GLN A 482 -12.19 -23.22 1.90
C GLN A 482 -13.37 -22.25 1.80
N ALA A 483 -14.58 -22.65 2.18
CA ALA A 483 -15.73 -21.75 2.24
C ALA A 483 -15.53 -20.64 3.27
N ARG A 484 -14.98 -21.00 4.45
CA ARG A 484 -14.61 -20.02 5.48
C ARG A 484 -13.51 -19.08 5.00
N TYR A 485 -12.46 -19.59 4.36
CA TYR A 485 -11.37 -18.77 3.82
C TYR A 485 -11.85 -17.81 2.72
N TYR A 486 -12.67 -18.29 1.79
CA TYR A 486 -13.31 -17.44 0.78
C TYR A 486 -14.13 -16.32 1.44
N TYR A 487 -14.97 -16.67 2.44
CA TYR A 487 -15.77 -15.68 3.17
C TYR A 487 -14.90 -14.64 3.90
N ALA A 488 -13.78 -15.05 4.49
CA ALA A 488 -12.83 -14.13 5.12
C ALA A 488 -12.21 -13.17 4.10
N ASP A 489 -11.80 -13.64 2.92
CA ASP A 489 -11.29 -12.76 1.86
C ASP A 489 -12.36 -11.78 1.34
N VAL A 490 -13.64 -12.18 1.35
CA VAL A 490 -14.77 -11.27 1.07
C VAL A 490 -14.90 -10.20 2.17
N GLN A 491 -14.77 -10.59 3.44
CA GLN A 491 -14.78 -9.61 4.53
C GLN A 491 -13.62 -8.62 4.38
N LEU A 492 -12.40 -9.06 4.10
CA LEU A 492 -11.25 -8.17 3.91
C LEU A 492 -11.51 -7.12 2.82
N GLN A 493 -12.17 -7.50 1.73
CA GLN A 493 -12.54 -6.56 0.67
C GLN A 493 -13.61 -5.55 1.13
N ARG A 494 -14.59 -5.98 1.94
CA ARG A 494 -15.56 -5.07 2.58
C ARG A 494 -14.88 -4.07 3.49
N VAL A 495 -13.88 -4.51 4.28
CA VAL A 495 -13.09 -3.62 5.16
C VAL A 495 -12.39 -2.53 4.35
N ARG A 496 -11.72 -2.90 3.26
CA ARG A 496 -11.06 -1.95 2.35
C ARG A 496 -12.03 -0.94 1.76
N GLY A 497 -13.21 -1.41 1.32
CA GLY A 497 -14.28 -0.54 0.85
C GLY A 497 -14.79 0.41 1.94
N GLY A 498 -14.98 -0.11 3.16
CA GLY A 498 -15.40 0.68 4.32
C GLY A 498 -14.40 1.78 4.68
N MET A 499 -13.10 1.47 4.71
CA MET A 499 -12.05 2.47 4.94
C MET A 499 -12.04 3.56 3.86
N TYR A 500 -12.19 3.17 2.59
CA TYR A 500 -12.26 4.13 1.47
C TYR A 500 -13.45 5.09 1.62
N TRP A 501 -14.65 4.57 1.89
CA TRP A 501 -15.84 5.40 2.11
C TRP A 501 -15.74 6.26 3.37
N ALA A 502 -15.17 5.73 4.45
CA ALA A 502 -14.92 6.51 5.67
C ALA A 502 -14.03 7.73 5.40
N GLN A 503 -13.00 7.58 4.55
CA GLN A 503 -12.14 8.69 4.13
C GLN A 503 -12.92 9.73 3.31
N ILE A 504 -13.77 9.30 2.37
CA ILE A 504 -14.64 10.21 1.60
C ILE A 504 -15.57 10.98 2.52
N PHE A 505 -16.24 10.31 3.47
CA PHE A 505 -17.12 10.98 4.42
C PHE A 505 -16.39 11.95 5.34
N ALA A 506 -15.16 11.61 5.74
CA ALA A 506 -14.31 12.54 6.48
C ALA A 506 -14.02 13.82 5.68
N ASN A 507 -13.68 13.69 4.39
CA ASN A 507 -13.44 14.84 3.50
C ASN A 507 -14.70 15.69 3.27
N GLN A 508 -15.88 15.06 3.28
CA GLN A 508 -17.18 15.74 3.21
C GLN A 508 -17.69 16.24 4.57
N GLN A 509 -16.90 16.11 5.65
CA GLN A 509 -17.27 16.46 7.02
C GLN A 509 -18.52 15.74 7.56
N LYS A 510 -18.86 14.57 6.99
CA LYS A 510 -19.98 13.71 7.42
C LYS A 510 -19.52 12.73 8.50
N LEU A 511 -19.30 13.24 9.71
CA LEU A 511 -18.71 12.47 10.82
C LEU A 511 -19.54 11.25 11.23
N ASN A 512 -20.88 11.36 11.31
CA ASN A 512 -21.73 10.22 11.68
C ASN A 512 -21.65 9.08 10.64
N SER A 513 -21.65 9.43 9.34
CA SER A 513 -21.50 8.44 8.26
C SER A 513 -20.12 7.80 8.26
N ARG A 514 -19.07 8.58 8.57
CA ARG A 514 -17.71 8.06 8.77
C ARG A 514 -17.68 7.01 9.88
N GLU A 515 -18.16 7.34 11.08
CA GLU A 515 -18.12 6.41 12.23
C GLU A 515 -18.91 5.13 11.98
N MET A 516 -20.15 5.24 11.48
CA MET A 516 -20.97 4.07 11.16
C MET A 516 -20.32 3.17 10.10
N THR A 517 -19.59 3.76 9.15
CA THR A 517 -18.87 2.99 8.12
C THR A 517 -17.63 2.29 8.71
N LEU A 518 -16.91 2.96 9.62
CA LEU A 518 -15.76 2.38 10.31
C LEU A 518 -16.17 1.24 11.25
N GLU A 519 -17.30 1.36 11.95
CA GLU A 519 -17.83 0.31 12.83
C GLU A 519 -18.18 -0.96 12.03
N ARG A 520 -18.90 -0.83 10.91
CA ARG A 520 -19.18 -1.97 10.02
C ARG A 520 -17.91 -2.57 9.40
N ALA A 521 -16.93 -1.73 9.09
CA ALA A 521 -15.63 -2.19 8.61
C ALA A 521 -14.90 -2.97 9.71
N LEU A 522 -14.97 -2.52 10.95
CA LEU A 522 -14.36 -3.19 12.10
C LEU A 522 -15.01 -4.56 12.35
N GLU A 523 -16.34 -4.65 12.36
CA GLU A 523 -17.06 -5.94 12.48
C GLU A 523 -16.60 -6.95 11.42
N SER A 524 -16.48 -6.47 10.17
CA SER A 524 -16.00 -7.29 9.05
C SER A 524 -14.54 -7.72 9.25
N ALA A 525 -13.69 -6.80 9.73
CA ALA A 525 -12.27 -7.06 9.98
C ALA A 525 -12.07 -8.08 11.10
N GLU A 526 -12.80 -7.95 12.20
CA GLU A 526 -12.79 -8.90 13.31
C GLU A 526 -13.29 -10.29 12.89
N MET A 527 -14.37 -10.35 12.09
CA MET A 527 -14.86 -11.62 11.56
C MET A 527 -13.83 -12.30 10.66
N GLY A 528 -13.19 -11.54 9.77
CA GLY A 528 -12.08 -12.05 8.94
C GLY A 528 -10.91 -12.55 9.80
N THR A 529 -10.56 -11.80 10.85
CA THR A 529 -9.48 -12.15 11.79
C THR A 529 -9.81 -13.43 12.57
N ARG A 530 -11.06 -13.65 12.99
CA ARG A 530 -11.45 -14.92 13.65
C ARG A 530 -11.30 -16.15 12.76
N ILE A 531 -11.40 -15.99 11.44
CA ILE A 531 -11.30 -17.08 10.48
C ILE A 531 -9.85 -17.31 10.02
N LYS A 532 -9.16 -16.25 9.60
CA LYS A 532 -7.77 -16.28 9.10
C LYS A 532 -6.84 -15.49 10.02
N TYR A 533 -6.87 -15.78 11.31
CA TYR A 533 -6.08 -15.08 12.34
C TYR A 533 -4.57 -15.09 12.08
N PHE A 534 -4.11 -16.09 11.33
CA PHE A 534 -2.72 -16.31 10.97
C PHE A 534 -2.26 -15.50 9.75
N ASP A 535 -3.17 -14.84 9.02
CA ASP A 535 -2.84 -13.97 7.90
C ASP A 535 -2.71 -12.52 8.42
N PRO A 536 -1.49 -11.95 8.39
CA PRO A 536 -1.19 -10.66 9.03
C PRO A 536 -2.04 -9.51 8.46
N ARG A 537 -2.53 -9.63 7.21
CA ARG A 537 -3.34 -8.60 6.54
C ARG A 537 -4.63 -8.27 7.29
N PHE A 538 -5.21 -9.26 7.98
CA PHE A 538 -6.45 -9.09 8.75
C PHE A 538 -6.20 -8.33 10.06
N SER A 539 -5.15 -8.72 10.79
CA SER A 539 -4.77 -8.01 12.02
C SER A 539 -4.29 -6.59 11.72
N GLU A 540 -3.50 -6.41 10.65
CA GLU A 540 -3.00 -5.10 10.22
C GLU A 540 -4.14 -4.14 9.86
N ILE A 541 -5.10 -4.56 9.03
CA ILE A 541 -6.20 -3.66 8.65
C ILE A 541 -7.09 -3.32 9.85
N THR A 542 -7.27 -4.26 10.79
CA THR A 542 -7.98 -4.03 12.05
C THR A 542 -7.25 -2.98 12.90
N ALA A 543 -5.92 -3.09 13.01
CA ALA A 543 -5.08 -2.10 13.70
C ALA A 543 -5.21 -0.71 13.08
N ARG A 544 -5.22 -0.62 11.74
CA ARG A 544 -5.37 0.65 11.01
C ARG A 544 -6.75 1.29 11.24
N ILE A 545 -7.81 0.49 11.40
CA ILE A 545 -9.15 1.01 11.74
C ILE A 545 -9.16 1.58 13.16
N TYR A 546 -8.65 0.83 14.15
CA TYR A 546 -8.55 1.32 15.53
C TYR A 546 -7.69 2.58 15.62
N MET A 547 -6.56 2.63 14.90
CA MET A 547 -5.73 3.83 14.78
C MET A 547 -6.49 5.02 14.17
N THR A 548 -7.38 4.77 13.20
CA THR A 548 -8.23 5.80 12.57
C THR A 548 -9.36 6.29 13.50
N GLN A 549 -9.80 5.43 14.43
CA GLN A 549 -10.75 5.76 15.50
C GLN A 549 -10.06 6.39 16.73
N ASN A 550 -8.73 6.54 16.71
CA ASN A 550 -7.88 7.00 17.82
C ASN A 550 -7.86 6.06 19.04
N ASP A 551 -8.23 4.78 18.86
CA ASP A 551 -8.04 3.73 19.87
C ASP A 551 -6.66 3.09 19.69
N PHE A 552 -5.63 3.79 20.17
CA PHE A 552 -4.24 3.43 19.91
C PHE A 552 -3.78 2.17 20.64
N GLU A 553 -4.33 1.88 21.82
CA GLU A 553 -3.97 0.68 22.58
C GLU A 553 -4.41 -0.59 21.85
N LYS A 554 -5.68 -0.64 21.41
CA LYS A 554 -6.15 -1.76 20.60
C LYS A 554 -5.42 -1.82 19.25
N ALA A 555 -5.14 -0.66 18.64
CA ALA A 555 -4.36 -0.65 17.41
C ALA A 555 -2.99 -1.31 17.59
N LEU A 556 -2.28 -1.01 18.69
CA LEU A 556 -0.99 -1.64 19.01
C LEU A 556 -1.13 -3.14 19.24
N GLU A 557 -2.16 -3.59 19.97
CA GLU A 557 -2.43 -5.03 20.18
C GLU A 557 -2.59 -5.78 18.84
N TYR A 558 -3.32 -5.18 17.88
CA TYR A 558 -3.51 -5.78 16.57
C TYR A 558 -2.27 -5.67 15.66
N PHE A 559 -1.45 -4.62 15.79
CA PHE A 559 -0.14 -4.58 15.14
C PHE A 559 0.78 -5.69 15.70
N ASP A 560 0.79 -5.92 17.01
CA ASP A 560 1.55 -7.00 17.63
C ASP A 560 1.09 -8.38 17.14
N LYS A 561 -0.23 -8.58 16.98
CA LYS A 561 -0.78 -9.79 16.33
C LYS A 561 -0.32 -9.94 14.89
N ALA A 562 -0.28 -8.86 14.09
CA ALA A 562 0.19 -8.91 12.71
C ALA A 562 1.70 -9.25 12.66
N ILE A 563 2.51 -8.60 13.51
CA ILE A 563 3.95 -8.81 13.63
C ILE A 563 4.28 -10.22 14.12
N TYR A 564 3.46 -10.82 14.98
CA TYR A 564 3.67 -12.21 15.41
C TYR A 564 3.71 -13.18 14.21
N TYR A 565 2.86 -12.97 13.20
CA TYR A 565 2.78 -13.81 12.00
C TYR A 565 3.68 -13.36 10.84
N ASP A 566 4.10 -12.09 10.79
CA ASP A 566 4.97 -11.52 9.75
C ASP A 566 6.06 -10.61 10.36
N SER A 567 6.89 -11.19 11.24
CA SER A 567 7.79 -10.41 12.10
C SER A 567 8.95 -9.74 11.36
N TYR A 568 9.21 -10.17 10.13
CA TYR A 568 10.33 -9.65 9.35
C TYR A 568 9.91 -8.47 8.48
N ASN A 569 8.61 -8.18 8.39
CA ASN A 569 8.10 -7.10 7.55
C ASN A 569 8.43 -5.72 8.13
N PRO A 570 9.31 -4.93 7.46
CA PRO A 570 9.67 -3.59 7.95
C PRO A 570 8.48 -2.62 8.02
N GLU A 571 7.49 -2.77 7.14
CA GLU A 571 6.32 -1.89 7.06
C GLU A 571 5.40 -2.02 8.29
N LEU A 572 5.24 -3.24 8.81
CA LEU A 572 4.42 -3.47 10.02
C LEU A 572 5.07 -2.82 11.24
N TRP A 573 6.39 -2.94 11.37
CA TRP A 573 7.16 -2.29 12.43
C TRP A 573 7.10 -0.76 12.36
N THR A 574 7.27 -0.18 11.16
CA THR A 574 7.13 1.27 10.97
C THR A 574 5.69 1.74 11.21
N SER A 575 4.68 0.97 10.80
CA SER A 575 3.26 1.29 11.07
C SER A 575 2.93 1.24 12.56
N ARG A 576 3.49 0.28 13.30
CA ARG A 576 3.38 0.21 14.77
C ARG A 576 4.03 1.43 15.42
N ALA A 577 5.23 1.81 15.01
CA ALA A 577 5.90 3.01 15.52
C ALA A 577 5.08 4.29 15.23
N GLN A 578 4.51 4.40 14.03
CA GLN A 578 3.62 5.51 13.68
C GLN A 578 2.38 5.55 14.56
N CYS A 579 1.84 4.40 14.97
CA CYS A 579 0.74 4.31 15.92
C CYS A 579 1.13 4.90 17.28
N CYS A 580 2.32 4.57 17.81
CA CYS A 580 2.85 5.17 19.04
C CYS A 580 2.98 6.70 18.93
N LEU A 581 3.53 7.21 17.83
CA LEU A 581 3.70 8.65 17.63
C LEU A 581 2.34 9.37 17.52
N ASN A 582 1.38 8.77 16.82
CA ASN A 582 0.02 9.30 16.72
C ASN A 582 -0.66 9.36 18.10
N TRP A 583 -0.45 8.34 18.93
CA TRP A 583 -0.97 8.29 20.29
C TRP A 583 -0.45 9.45 21.14
N VAL A 584 0.88 9.64 21.16
CA VAL A 584 1.52 10.74 21.88
C VAL A 584 1.00 12.07 21.36
N TYR A 585 1.02 12.29 20.04
CA TYR A 585 0.59 13.54 19.43
C TYR A 585 -0.86 13.90 19.77
N ARG A 586 -1.79 12.94 19.68
CA ARG A 586 -3.20 13.14 20.01
C ARG A 586 -3.42 13.44 21.49
N ALA A 587 -2.76 12.70 22.38
CA ALA A 587 -2.85 12.95 23.82
C ALA A 587 -2.43 14.38 24.19
N GLN A 588 -1.39 14.90 23.53
CA GLN A 588 -0.93 16.28 23.74
C GLN A 588 -1.93 17.33 23.23
N ILE A 589 -2.50 17.13 22.03
CA ILE A 589 -3.49 18.05 21.46
C ILE A 589 -4.77 18.09 22.30
N GLU A 590 -5.27 16.91 22.68
CA GLU A 590 -6.53 16.77 23.42
C GLU A 590 -6.36 17.00 24.92
N ARG A 591 -5.12 17.18 25.39
CA ARG A 591 -4.74 17.29 26.81
C ARG A 591 -5.29 16.13 27.65
N LYS A 592 -5.32 14.94 27.06
CA LYS A 592 -5.75 13.70 27.73
C LYS A 592 -4.53 13.00 28.34
N PRO A 593 -4.65 12.44 29.55
CA PRO A 593 -3.57 11.64 30.14
C PRO A 593 -3.33 10.38 29.31
N LEU A 594 -2.07 10.02 29.13
CA LEU A 594 -1.68 8.72 28.59
C LEU A 594 -1.90 7.65 29.67
N THR A 595 -2.38 6.48 29.26
CA THR A 595 -2.54 5.31 30.14
C THR A 595 -1.20 4.66 30.49
N GLN A 596 -0.18 4.85 29.63
CA GLN A 596 1.19 4.37 29.82
C GLN A 596 2.18 5.55 29.92
N PRO A 597 3.34 5.37 30.58
CA PRO A 597 4.36 6.40 30.60
C PRO A 597 4.81 6.78 29.18
N LEU A 598 4.95 8.08 28.93
CA LEU A 598 5.36 8.63 27.63
C LEU A 598 6.70 8.04 27.15
N GLU A 599 7.65 7.86 28.07
CA GLU A 599 8.97 7.27 27.78
C GLU A 599 8.83 5.85 27.23
N THR A 600 8.00 5.01 27.87
CA THR A 600 7.74 3.64 27.43
C THR A 600 7.15 3.58 26.02
N ILE A 601 6.20 4.47 25.70
CA ILE A 601 5.58 4.52 24.35
C ILE A 601 6.62 4.89 23.29
N LEU A 602 7.50 5.86 23.58
CA LEU A 602 8.54 6.30 22.66
C LEU A 602 9.67 5.28 22.52
N ASP A 603 10.03 4.56 23.58
CA ASP A 603 10.99 3.46 23.53
C ASP A 603 10.49 2.27 22.71
N GLU A 604 9.19 1.96 22.81
CA GLU A 604 8.56 0.94 21.98
C GLU A 604 8.48 1.35 20.49
N ALA A 605 8.30 2.65 20.20
CA ALA A 605 8.41 3.17 18.85
C ALA A 605 9.83 3.00 18.29
N GLU A 606 10.85 3.39 19.06
CA GLU A 606 12.26 3.25 18.68
C GLU A 606 12.64 1.80 18.43
N LYS A 607 12.28 0.89 19.34
CA LYS A 607 12.50 -0.55 19.21
C LYS A 607 11.85 -1.12 17.95
N SER A 608 10.65 -0.66 17.62
CA SER A 608 9.96 -1.05 16.39
C SER A 608 10.77 -0.63 15.16
N LEU A 609 11.25 0.61 15.14
CA LEU A 609 12.01 1.16 14.01
C LEU A 609 13.39 0.51 13.88
N ASN A 610 14.04 0.15 14.97
CA ASN A 610 15.28 -0.64 14.96
C ASN A 610 15.06 -2.01 14.31
N ASN A 611 13.93 -2.68 14.57
CA ASN A 611 13.57 -3.92 13.87
C ASN A 611 13.34 -3.68 12.37
N ALA A 612 12.65 -2.59 11.99
CA ALA A 612 12.45 -2.25 10.58
C ALA A 612 13.78 -2.04 9.84
N ILE A 613 14.70 -1.27 10.43
CA ILE A 613 16.04 -1.00 9.88
C ILE A 613 16.87 -2.29 9.81
N LYS A 614 16.78 -3.16 10.83
CA LYS A 614 17.48 -4.47 10.84
C LYS A 614 17.12 -5.33 9.64
N TYR A 615 15.83 -5.39 9.26
CA TYR A 615 15.38 -6.23 8.14
C TYR A 615 15.52 -5.54 6.78
N CYS A 616 15.38 -4.22 6.72
CA CYS A 616 15.66 -3.45 5.51
C CYS A 616 16.33 -2.11 5.84
N ASP A 617 17.65 -2.11 5.74
CA ASP A 617 18.54 -0.96 5.97
C ASP A 617 18.48 0.09 4.86
N LEU A 618 17.77 -0.20 3.76
CA LEU A 618 17.49 0.72 2.67
C LEU A 618 16.07 1.29 2.72
N TYR A 619 15.31 1.05 3.80
CA TYR A 619 13.91 1.48 3.91
C TYR A 619 13.80 2.90 4.52
N PRO A 620 13.49 3.93 3.71
CA PRO A 620 13.53 5.32 4.16
C PRO A 620 12.53 5.66 5.26
N ASP A 621 11.32 5.09 5.21
CA ASP A 621 10.25 5.38 6.17
C ASP A 621 10.64 5.00 7.60
N ALA A 622 11.50 3.99 7.78
CA ALA A 622 12.01 3.60 9.09
C ALA A 622 13.00 4.64 9.65
N TYR A 623 13.86 5.22 8.81
CA TYR A 623 14.77 6.28 9.23
C TYR A 623 14.04 7.60 9.50
N GLU A 624 13.03 7.92 8.68
CA GLU A 624 12.14 9.06 8.96
C GLU A 624 11.39 8.86 10.28
N GLY A 625 10.81 7.68 10.50
CA GLY A 625 10.13 7.33 11.75
C GLY A 625 11.07 7.44 12.95
N MET A 626 12.34 7.07 12.80
CA MET A 626 13.36 7.19 13.84
C MET A 626 13.63 8.66 14.17
N SER A 627 13.93 9.48 13.15
CA SER A 627 14.15 10.92 13.31
C SER A 627 12.96 11.60 14.02
N ARG A 628 11.72 11.23 13.66
CA ARG A 628 10.51 11.74 14.33
C ARG A 628 10.37 11.27 15.78
N THR A 629 10.70 10.02 16.06
CA THR A 629 10.63 9.45 17.43
C THR A 629 11.61 10.15 18.36
N LEU A 630 12.85 10.34 17.91
CA LEU A 630 13.87 11.07 18.67
C LEU A 630 13.47 12.54 18.86
N PHE A 631 12.87 13.18 17.83
CA PHE A 631 12.33 14.53 17.96
C PHE A 631 11.19 14.62 19.00
N PHE A 632 10.32 13.61 19.08
CA PHE A 632 9.29 13.56 20.13
C PHE A 632 9.90 13.39 21.53
N LYS A 633 10.97 12.60 21.67
CA LYS A 633 11.72 12.48 22.93
C LYS A 633 12.27 13.84 23.37
N THR A 634 12.90 14.60 22.47
CA THR A 634 13.45 15.93 22.83
C THR A 634 12.36 16.97 23.13
N ALA A 635 11.22 16.89 22.45
CA ALA A 635 10.12 17.84 22.62
C ALA A 635 9.28 17.60 23.88
N TYR A 636 9.02 16.34 24.25
CA TYR A 636 8.05 16.00 25.29
C TYR A 636 8.66 15.41 26.57
N LEU A 637 9.87 14.86 26.54
CA LEU A 637 10.53 14.35 27.75
C LEU A 637 11.36 15.44 28.44
N LYS A 638 11.43 15.36 29.77
CA LYS A 638 12.30 16.21 30.58
C LYS A 638 13.72 15.66 30.55
N LEU A 639 14.47 16.07 29.53
CA LEU A 639 15.86 15.65 29.33
C LEU A 639 16.86 16.75 29.71
N PRO A 640 18.01 16.41 30.29
CA PRO A 640 19.18 17.28 30.39
C PRO A 640 19.61 17.85 29.03
N GLU A 641 20.20 19.05 29.04
CA GLU A 641 20.52 19.78 27.81
C GLU A 641 21.61 19.08 26.96
N ASP A 642 22.57 18.42 27.61
CA ASP A 642 23.58 17.56 27.00
C ASP A 642 22.95 16.41 26.22
N LYS A 643 21.99 15.68 26.84
CA LYS A 643 21.25 14.61 26.17
C LYS A 643 20.39 15.13 25.03
N LYS A 644 19.78 16.31 25.16
CA LYS A 644 19.03 16.93 24.06
C LYS A 644 19.94 17.23 22.87
N GLN A 645 21.14 17.76 23.10
CA GLN A 645 22.09 18.04 22.03
C GLN A 645 22.57 16.77 21.33
N GLU A 646 22.81 15.68 22.08
CA GLU A 646 23.14 14.36 21.51
C GLU A 646 22.03 13.85 20.60
N LEU A 647 20.79 13.83 21.10
CA LEU A 647 19.62 13.41 20.32
C LEU A 647 19.40 14.29 19.07
N MET A 648 19.68 15.59 19.13
CA MET A 648 19.58 16.46 17.95
C MET A 648 20.57 16.07 16.84
N LYS A 649 21.77 15.57 17.19
CA LYS A 649 22.72 15.04 16.20
C LYS A 649 22.21 13.74 15.58
N GLU A 650 21.64 12.85 16.38
CA GLU A 650 21.05 11.60 15.89
C GLU A 650 19.82 11.86 14.99
N ILE A 651 18.97 12.83 15.34
CA ILE A 651 17.83 13.28 14.52
C ILE A 651 18.30 13.67 13.12
N ILE A 652 19.41 14.43 13.03
CA ILE A 652 20.03 14.83 11.76
C ILE A 652 20.55 13.61 11.02
N GLN A 653 21.35 12.76 11.68
CA GLN A 653 21.94 11.57 11.06
C GLN A 653 20.86 10.65 10.45
N TYR A 654 19.81 10.33 11.20
CA TYR A 654 18.73 9.48 10.71
C TYR A 654 17.88 10.18 9.65
N GLY A 655 17.61 11.49 9.80
CA GLY A 655 16.84 12.24 8.82
C GLY A 655 17.58 12.39 7.48
N GLU A 656 18.88 12.67 7.49
CA GLU A 656 19.71 12.69 6.28
C GLU A 656 19.77 11.32 5.62
N LYS A 657 19.95 10.25 6.41
CA LYS A 657 19.94 8.87 5.90
C LYS A 657 18.59 8.51 5.26
N ALA A 658 17.47 8.97 5.80
CA ALA A 658 16.17 8.81 5.17
C ALA A 658 16.14 9.45 3.77
N LEU A 659 16.67 10.68 3.66
CA LEU A 659 16.74 11.40 2.39
C LEU A 659 17.72 10.75 1.39
N GLU A 660 18.84 10.20 1.85
CA GLU A 660 19.81 9.47 1.02
C GLU A 660 19.26 8.14 0.50
N THR A 661 18.48 7.45 1.33
CA THR A 661 17.81 6.19 0.96
C THR A 661 16.58 6.40 0.07
N GLY A 662 16.35 7.61 -0.43
CA GLY A 662 15.32 7.88 -1.44
C GLY A 662 13.97 8.27 -0.88
N LEU A 663 13.88 8.68 0.40
CA LEU A 663 12.66 9.33 0.91
C LEU A 663 12.33 10.53 0.01
N GLN A 664 11.14 10.52 -0.57
CA GLN A 664 10.63 11.71 -1.26
C GLN A 664 10.53 12.86 -0.25
N ASN A 665 10.82 14.06 -0.72
CA ASN A 665 10.93 15.29 0.07
C ASN A 665 9.77 15.51 1.09
N SER A 666 9.89 14.91 2.28
CA SER A 666 8.93 14.99 3.37
C SER A 666 9.04 16.36 4.06
N GLN A 667 8.03 17.20 3.89
CA GLN A 667 8.00 18.55 4.45
C GLN A 667 8.15 18.54 5.98
N SER A 668 7.45 17.62 6.65
CA SER A 668 7.54 17.42 8.09
C SER A 668 8.94 17.02 8.55
N LEU A 669 9.64 16.15 7.80
CA LEU A 669 11.01 15.78 8.14
C LEU A 669 11.96 16.96 7.96
N LEU A 670 11.81 17.72 6.88
CA LEU A 670 12.64 18.91 6.64
C LEU A 670 12.47 19.96 7.73
N GLN A 671 11.26 20.15 8.26
CA GLN A 671 11.02 21.03 9.41
C GLN A 671 11.72 20.53 10.68
N ILE A 672 11.68 19.23 10.95
CA ILE A 672 12.39 18.60 12.08
C ILE A 672 13.90 18.83 11.94
N LEU A 673 14.45 18.59 10.75
CA LEU A 673 15.87 18.81 10.46
C LEU A 673 16.29 20.27 10.63
N ILE A 674 15.49 21.23 10.14
CA ILE A 674 15.74 22.67 10.35
C ILE A 674 15.83 23.00 11.84
N GLN A 675 14.89 22.48 12.64
CA GLN A 675 14.88 22.70 14.08
C GLN A 675 16.09 22.06 14.77
N ALA A 676 16.47 20.84 14.38
CA ALA A 676 17.61 20.13 14.94
C ALA A 676 18.94 20.85 14.65
N HIS A 677 19.19 21.25 13.39
CA HIS A 677 20.40 22.00 13.03
C HIS A 677 20.49 23.35 13.76
N LEU A 678 19.36 24.06 13.90
CA LEU A 678 19.32 25.31 14.66
C LEU A 678 19.63 25.10 16.15
N ALA A 679 19.13 24.01 16.75
CA ALA A 679 19.38 23.69 18.16
C ALA A 679 20.87 23.44 18.44
N ILE A 680 21.58 22.78 17.52
CA ILE A 680 23.03 22.53 17.63
C ILE A 680 23.90 23.65 17.03
N LYS A 681 23.28 24.74 16.55
CA LYS A 681 23.95 25.88 15.89
C LYS A 681 24.75 25.50 14.63
N ASP A 682 24.36 24.43 13.95
CA ASP A 682 24.90 24.05 12.64
C ASP A 682 24.17 24.83 11.54
N TYR A 683 24.64 26.05 11.30
CA TYR A 683 24.03 26.94 10.30
C TYR A 683 24.31 26.50 8.86
N ASP A 684 25.40 25.76 8.61
CA ASP A 684 25.72 25.23 7.29
C ASP A 684 24.76 24.12 6.87
N GLY A 685 24.55 23.13 7.74
CA GLY A 685 23.55 22.08 7.54
C GLY A 685 22.15 22.67 7.45
N CYS A 686 21.79 23.58 8.36
CA CYS A 686 20.49 24.25 8.33
C CYS A 686 20.22 24.96 6.99
N ALA A 687 21.20 25.67 6.45
CA ALA A 687 21.06 26.35 5.17
C ALA A 687 20.73 25.38 4.02
N LYS A 688 21.43 24.23 3.96
CA LYS A 688 21.19 23.19 2.95
C LYS A 688 19.77 22.61 3.05
N VAL A 689 19.31 22.31 4.27
CA VAL A 689 17.97 21.77 4.50
C VAL A 689 16.89 22.81 4.14
N VAL A 690 17.07 24.09 4.51
CA VAL A 690 16.13 25.16 4.14
C VAL A 690 16.09 25.36 2.62
N GLN A 691 17.23 25.34 1.92
CA GLN A 691 17.26 25.42 0.46
C GLN A 691 16.50 24.24 -0.18
N ARG A 692 16.67 23.03 0.36
CA ARG A 692 15.90 21.85 -0.08
C ARG A 692 14.41 22.04 0.16
N ALA A 693 14.01 22.53 1.34
CA ALA A 693 12.62 22.87 1.65
C ALA A 693 12.03 23.90 0.66
N LEU A 694 12.79 24.96 0.35
CA LEU A 694 12.42 25.99 -0.62
C LEU A 694 12.34 25.48 -2.06
N SER A 695 13.08 24.42 -2.41
CA SER A 695 12.96 23.80 -3.73
C SER A 695 11.61 23.11 -3.94
N ILE A 696 10.95 22.68 -2.86
CA ILE A 696 9.63 22.03 -2.87
C ILE A 696 8.52 23.07 -2.75
N GLU A 697 8.69 24.04 -1.84
CA GLU A 697 7.75 25.14 -1.63
C GLU A 697 8.42 26.51 -1.85
N PRO A 698 8.64 26.92 -3.11
CA PRO A 698 9.31 28.18 -3.40
C PRO A 698 8.57 29.42 -2.88
N GLY A 699 7.24 29.33 -2.75
CA GLY A 699 6.38 30.41 -2.26
C GLY A 699 6.28 30.52 -0.74
N ASN A 700 6.97 29.66 0.02
CA ASN A 700 6.86 29.67 1.48
C ASN A 700 7.75 30.78 2.09
N ILE A 701 7.10 31.90 2.41
CA ILE A 701 7.75 33.10 2.97
C ILE A 701 8.41 32.81 4.33
N GLU A 702 7.89 31.86 5.10
CA GLU A 702 8.47 31.47 6.39
C GLU A 702 9.84 30.83 6.20
N LEU A 703 9.98 29.94 5.22
CA LEU A 703 11.26 29.32 4.88
C LEU A 703 12.28 30.36 4.38
N TRP A 704 11.87 31.33 3.57
CA TRP A 704 12.76 32.44 3.16
C TRP A 704 13.21 33.29 4.34
N SER A 705 12.31 33.54 5.30
CA SER A 705 12.63 34.30 6.52
C SER A 705 13.61 33.52 7.40
N ARG A 706 13.40 32.21 7.55
CA ARG A 706 14.32 31.31 8.27
C ARG A 706 15.69 31.28 7.58
N TYR A 707 15.72 31.23 6.24
CA TYR A 707 16.97 31.27 5.47
C TYR A 707 17.76 32.57 5.72
N ALA A 708 17.10 33.73 5.69
CA ALA A 708 17.73 35.01 6.02
C ALA A 708 18.32 35.03 7.44
N GLN A 709 17.59 34.49 8.41
CA GLN A 709 18.06 34.40 9.80
C GLN A 709 19.30 33.53 9.93
N VAL A 710 19.33 32.37 9.26
CA VAL A 710 20.49 31.46 9.24
C VAL A 710 21.68 32.15 8.59
N MET A 711 21.48 32.83 7.45
CA MET A 711 22.55 33.53 6.72
C MET A 711 23.12 34.69 7.53
N LYS A 712 22.29 35.39 8.31
CA LYS A 712 22.76 36.40 9.27
C LYS A 712 23.71 35.79 10.32
N GLN A 713 23.38 34.63 10.88
CA GLN A 713 24.24 33.95 11.85
C GLN A 713 25.56 33.45 11.23
N LYS A 714 25.55 33.12 9.94
CA LYS A 714 26.76 32.78 9.16
C LYS A 714 27.62 33.98 8.78
N GLY A 715 27.24 35.20 9.14
CA GLY A 715 27.95 36.41 8.71
C GLY A 715 27.74 36.76 7.23
N TYR A 716 26.65 36.29 6.62
CA TYR A 716 26.24 36.57 5.23
C TYR A 716 27.32 36.21 4.19
N PRO A 717 27.43 34.92 3.80
CA PRO A 717 28.43 34.46 2.85
C PRO A 717 28.28 35.14 1.48
N ASP A 718 29.36 35.23 0.70
CA ASP A 718 29.34 36.02 -0.53
C ASP A 718 28.31 35.55 -1.57
N GLU A 719 28.05 34.26 -1.60
CA GLU A 719 27.06 33.61 -2.47
C GLU A 719 25.60 33.92 -2.10
N TYR A 720 25.33 34.50 -0.91
CA TYR A 720 23.98 34.76 -0.42
C TYR A 720 23.20 35.69 -1.36
N LEU A 721 23.80 36.82 -1.74
CA LEU A 721 23.17 37.79 -2.64
C LEU A 721 22.86 37.16 -4.01
N SER A 722 23.85 36.45 -4.59
CA SER A 722 23.70 35.76 -5.88
C SER A 722 22.58 34.71 -5.84
N PHE A 723 22.46 33.97 -4.74
CA PHE A 723 21.38 33.00 -4.56
C PHE A 723 19.99 33.67 -4.53
N LEU A 724 19.86 34.82 -3.84
CA LEU A 724 18.60 35.57 -3.80
C LEU A 724 18.25 36.13 -5.17
N GLU A 725 19.20 36.77 -5.85
CA GLU A 725 19.01 37.35 -7.19
C GLU A 725 18.60 36.29 -8.22
N LYS A 726 19.24 35.11 -8.18
CA LYS A 726 18.90 33.98 -9.06
C LYS A 726 17.46 33.50 -8.85
N ASN A 727 17.01 33.38 -7.60
CA ASN A 727 15.65 32.95 -7.30
C ASN A 727 14.62 34.05 -7.60
N TYR A 728 14.96 35.32 -7.35
CA TYR A 728 14.14 36.46 -7.75
C TYR A 728 13.93 36.51 -9.26
N ALA A 729 15.00 36.37 -10.06
CA ALA A 729 14.90 36.31 -11.52
C ALA A 729 14.08 35.11 -12.02
N LYS A 730 14.16 33.97 -11.33
CA LYS A 730 13.33 32.79 -11.63
C LYS A 730 11.84 33.07 -11.39
N PHE A 731 11.48 33.58 -10.21
CA PHE A 731 10.08 33.80 -9.84
C PHE A 731 9.45 35.03 -10.51
N LYS A 732 10.28 35.95 -11.01
CA LYS A 732 9.84 37.08 -11.84
C LYS A 732 9.02 36.65 -13.06
N LYS A 733 9.23 35.43 -13.59
CA LYS A 733 8.43 34.89 -14.70
C LYS A 733 6.95 34.68 -14.33
N ASP A 734 6.69 34.35 -13.07
CA ASP A 734 5.35 34.09 -12.53
C ASP A 734 4.90 35.20 -11.57
N ALA A 735 5.33 36.44 -11.84
CA ALA A 735 5.30 37.56 -10.90
C ALA A 735 3.95 37.76 -10.20
N LYS A 736 2.84 37.65 -10.93
CA LYS A 736 1.48 37.84 -10.37
C LYS A 736 1.14 36.84 -9.27
N THR A 737 1.50 35.57 -9.45
CA THR A 737 1.18 34.51 -8.48
C THR A 737 2.19 34.45 -7.33
N MET A 738 3.42 34.93 -7.56
CA MET A 738 4.52 34.91 -6.60
C MET A 738 4.74 36.27 -5.92
N ALA A 739 3.80 37.22 -6.03
CA ALA A 739 3.99 38.60 -5.58
C ALA A 739 4.47 38.71 -4.12
N PRO A 740 3.87 38.02 -3.13
CA PRO A 740 4.36 38.06 -1.74
C PRO A 740 5.79 37.53 -1.56
N THR A 741 6.14 36.49 -2.32
CA THR A 741 7.48 35.87 -2.28
C THR A 741 8.52 36.78 -2.92
N LEU A 742 8.19 37.40 -4.06
CA LEU A 742 9.05 38.37 -4.73
C LEU A 742 9.29 39.59 -3.85
N SER A 743 8.26 40.11 -3.17
CA SER A 743 8.39 41.19 -2.19
C SER A 743 9.37 40.82 -1.07
N GLN A 744 9.22 39.63 -0.49
CA GLN A 744 10.12 39.15 0.57
C GLN A 744 11.58 39.00 0.06
N LEU A 745 11.78 38.47 -1.15
CA LEU A 745 13.10 38.33 -1.75
C LEU A 745 13.72 39.70 -2.07
N ALA A 746 12.95 40.62 -2.63
CA ALA A 746 13.39 41.98 -2.94
C ALA A 746 13.82 42.72 -1.67
N LEU A 747 13.09 42.56 -0.57
CA LEU A 747 13.48 43.12 0.73
C LEU A 747 14.80 42.51 1.23
N MET A 748 14.99 41.20 1.09
CA MET A 748 16.23 40.53 1.48
C MET A 748 17.42 40.97 0.61
N ILE A 749 17.22 41.11 -0.71
CA ILE A 749 18.23 41.61 -1.66
C ILE A 749 18.59 43.06 -1.32
N HIS A 750 17.59 43.92 -1.09
CA HIS A 750 17.80 45.32 -0.71
C HIS A 750 18.66 45.44 0.56
N GLN A 751 18.31 44.70 1.62
CA GLN A 751 19.06 44.70 2.87
C GLN A 751 20.51 44.25 2.68
N GLU A 752 20.74 43.24 1.84
CA GLU A 752 22.06 42.71 1.59
C GLU A 752 22.92 43.64 0.70
N ILE A 753 22.33 44.27 -0.33
CA ILE A 753 23.02 45.29 -1.13
C ILE A 753 23.42 46.47 -0.23
N LEU A 754 22.48 46.97 0.58
CA LEU A 754 22.77 48.08 1.49
C LEU A 754 23.90 47.74 2.46
N ARG A 755 23.94 46.50 2.98
CA ARG A 755 25.03 46.01 3.84
C ARG A 755 26.38 45.97 3.12
N LYS A 756 26.42 45.49 1.87
CA LYS A 756 27.69 45.32 1.12
C LYS A 756 28.21 46.63 0.52
N THR A 757 27.34 47.49 0.01
CA THR A 757 27.74 48.67 -0.77
C THR A 757 27.48 50.00 -0.08
N ASN A 758 26.68 50.02 0.99
CA ASN A 758 26.18 51.24 1.64
C ASN A 758 25.52 52.22 0.66
N ASP A 759 25.02 51.73 -0.48
CA ASP A 759 24.38 52.53 -1.53
C ASP A 759 22.86 52.32 -1.50
N PRO A 760 22.10 53.27 -0.92
CA PRO A 760 20.66 53.16 -0.80
C PRO A 760 19.93 53.27 -2.15
N ARG A 761 20.55 53.90 -3.16
CA ARG A 761 19.94 54.05 -4.49
C ARG A 761 19.92 52.71 -5.20
N LYS A 762 21.08 52.04 -5.26
CA LYS A 762 21.22 50.71 -5.86
C LYS A 762 20.35 49.67 -5.14
N ALA A 763 20.28 49.73 -3.81
CA ALA A 763 19.41 48.85 -3.04
C ALA A 763 17.92 49.03 -3.39
N SER A 764 17.48 50.27 -3.64
CA SER A 764 16.07 50.59 -3.93
C SER A 764 15.60 50.18 -5.33
N GLU A 765 16.51 49.94 -6.28
CA GLU A 765 16.17 49.56 -7.67
C GLU A 765 15.36 48.25 -7.72
N ILE A 766 15.76 47.22 -6.96
CA ILE A 766 15.10 45.92 -6.95
C ILE A 766 13.67 46.00 -6.39
N ILE A 767 13.46 46.86 -5.40
CA ILE A 767 12.15 47.07 -4.77
C ILE A 767 11.21 47.79 -5.75
N LEU A 768 11.71 48.82 -6.43
CA LEU A 768 10.94 49.55 -7.45
C LEU A 768 10.61 48.66 -8.66
N GLU A 769 11.53 47.79 -9.07
CA GLU A 769 11.27 46.78 -10.08
C GLU A 769 10.16 45.82 -9.65
N THR A 770 10.21 45.32 -8.42
CA THR A 770 9.20 44.41 -7.87
C THR A 770 7.82 45.08 -7.85
N LEU A 771 7.75 46.35 -7.45
CA LEU A 771 6.54 47.15 -7.45
C LEU A 771 5.96 47.32 -8.87
N LYS A 772 6.81 47.58 -9.87
CA LYS A 772 6.38 47.69 -11.28
C LYS A 772 5.80 46.38 -11.83
N LEU A 773 6.31 45.24 -11.37
CA LEU A 773 5.84 43.92 -11.79
C LEU A 773 4.46 43.59 -11.20
N ASN A 774 4.22 43.97 -9.95
CA ASN A 774 2.98 43.69 -9.23
C ASN A 774 2.46 44.94 -8.50
N PRO A 775 1.93 45.93 -9.25
CA PRO A 775 1.39 47.16 -8.67
C PRO A 775 0.04 46.93 -7.93
N GLU A 776 -0.62 45.81 -8.17
CA GLU A 776 -1.92 45.43 -7.59
C GLU A 776 -1.81 44.76 -6.21
N ASP A 777 -0.61 44.31 -5.79
CA ASP A 777 -0.44 43.55 -4.54
C ASP A 777 0.09 44.44 -3.40
N LEU A 778 -0.58 44.43 -2.24
CA LEU A 778 -0.22 45.29 -1.10
C LEU A 778 1.15 44.96 -0.48
N THR A 779 1.72 43.77 -0.69
CA THR A 779 3.02 43.42 -0.11
C THR A 779 4.18 44.15 -0.79
N THR A 780 4.08 44.43 -2.10
CA THR A 780 5.12 45.15 -2.85
C THR A 780 5.17 46.60 -2.40
N TRP A 781 4.01 47.25 -2.28
CA TRP A 781 3.87 48.59 -1.70
C TRP A 781 4.43 48.64 -0.27
N GLY A 782 4.06 47.67 0.56
CA GLY A 782 4.57 47.59 1.93
C GLY A 782 6.10 47.47 2.02
N THR A 783 6.70 46.73 1.09
CA THR A 783 8.16 46.60 1.01
C THR A 783 8.82 47.93 0.73
N VAL A 784 8.27 48.74 -0.19
CA VAL A 784 8.80 50.06 -0.54
C VAL A 784 8.64 51.06 0.61
N VAL A 785 7.51 51.02 1.32
CA VAL A 785 7.25 51.92 2.45
C VAL A 785 8.17 51.60 3.64
N GLN A 786 8.50 50.34 3.86
CA GLN A 786 9.35 49.92 4.96
C GLN A 786 10.84 50.27 4.77
N THR A 787 11.29 50.54 3.55
CA THR A 787 12.70 50.90 3.28
C THR A 787 13.00 52.39 3.39
N VAL A 788 12.00 53.21 3.72
CA VAL A 788 12.13 54.66 3.85
C VAL A 788 11.91 55.08 5.31
N PRO A 789 12.58 56.15 5.81
CA PRO A 789 12.36 56.67 7.17
C PRO A 789 10.88 56.97 7.45
N LYS A 790 10.47 56.85 8.72
CA LYS A 790 9.06 56.94 9.14
C LYS A 790 8.38 58.21 8.64
N GLU A 791 9.09 59.33 8.75
CA GLU A 791 8.64 60.68 8.43
C GLU A 791 8.41 60.89 6.93
N GLN A 792 8.98 60.02 6.10
CA GLN A 792 8.95 60.12 4.63
C GLN A 792 8.04 59.07 3.98
N ARG A 793 7.38 58.21 4.76
CA ARG A 793 6.59 57.08 4.25
C ARG A 793 5.43 57.52 3.37
N LEU A 794 4.58 58.43 3.85
CA LEU A 794 3.41 58.91 3.10
C LEU A 794 3.83 59.69 1.85
N GLU A 795 4.83 60.57 1.99
CA GLU A 795 5.34 61.37 0.88
C GLU A 795 5.98 60.50 -0.21
N ASN A 796 6.69 59.44 0.18
CA ASN A 796 7.26 58.48 -0.76
C ASN A 796 6.17 57.71 -1.53
N VAL A 797 5.07 57.31 -0.87
CA VAL A 797 3.94 56.67 -1.58
C VAL A 797 3.31 57.62 -2.60
N ARG A 798 3.11 58.89 -2.25
CA ARG A 798 2.58 59.92 -3.17
C ARG A 798 3.51 60.17 -4.35
N LYS A 799 4.82 60.27 -4.11
CA LYS A 799 5.82 60.40 -5.16
C LYS A 799 5.76 59.20 -6.11
N LEU A 800 5.63 57.99 -5.59
CA LEU A 800 5.48 56.78 -6.41
C LEU A 800 4.19 56.79 -7.24
N MET A 801 3.08 57.25 -6.67
CA MET A 801 1.79 57.36 -7.38
C MET A 801 1.85 58.23 -8.63
N SER A 802 2.72 59.26 -8.66
CA SER A 802 2.94 60.05 -9.87
C SER A 802 3.47 59.22 -11.05
N TYR A 803 4.22 58.15 -10.79
CA TYR A 803 4.77 57.23 -11.79
C TYR A 803 3.79 56.12 -12.23
N PHE A 804 2.77 55.83 -11.42
CA PHE A 804 1.78 54.76 -11.67
C PHE A 804 0.40 55.28 -12.09
N LYS A 805 0.28 56.57 -12.42
CA LYS A 805 -1.00 57.25 -12.74
C LYS A 805 -1.88 56.55 -13.78
N ASN A 806 -1.27 55.83 -14.73
CA ASN A 806 -1.97 55.15 -15.83
C ASN A 806 -2.03 53.61 -15.64
N THR A 807 -1.67 53.09 -14.47
CA THR A 807 -1.67 51.65 -14.19
C THR A 807 -3.05 51.19 -13.73
N PRO A 808 -3.70 50.22 -14.41
CA PRO A 808 -4.98 49.69 -13.96
C PRO A 808 -4.82 48.93 -12.64
N ASN A 809 -5.89 48.93 -11.82
CA ASN A 809 -6.02 48.12 -10.59
C ASN A 809 -5.03 48.42 -9.43
N ILE A 810 -4.72 49.69 -9.19
CA ILE A 810 -4.00 50.07 -7.95
C ILE A 810 -4.88 49.77 -6.73
N PRO A 811 -4.35 49.19 -5.63
CA PRO A 811 -5.14 48.90 -4.43
C PRO A 811 -5.88 50.13 -3.91
N ASP A 812 -7.14 49.95 -3.49
CA ASP A 812 -8.03 51.04 -3.09
C ASP A 812 -7.42 51.92 -1.96
N PHE A 813 -6.75 51.28 -1.00
CA PHE A 813 -5.98 51.99 0.03
C PHE A 813 -4.98 53.00 -0.55
N ILE A 814 -4.19 52.59 -1.55
CA ILE A 814 -3.16 53.43 -2.19
C ILE A 814 -3.81 54.62 -2.90
N GLN A 815 -4.97 54.41 -3.53
CA GLN A 815 -5.72 55.49 -4.18
C GLN A 815 -6.26 56.49 -3.16
N LYS A 816 -6.78 56.02 -2.02
CA LYS A 816 -7.32 56.85 -0.93
C LYS A 816 -6.26 57.72 -0.26
N ILE A 817 -5.05 57.21 -0.04
CA ILE A 817 -3.96 57.99 0.60
C ILE A 817 -3.23 58.95 -0.36
N ASN A 818 -3.51 58.86 -1.67
CA ASN A 818 -2.99 59.79 -2.67
C ASN A 818 -3.73 61.14 -2.70
N GLN A 819 -4.66 61.37 -1.77
CA GLN A 819 -5.38 62.64 -1.60
C GLN A 819 -4.59 63.60 -0.68
N PRO A 820 -4.89 64.92 -0.71
CA PRO A 820 -4.37 65.88 0.26
C PRO A 820 -4.58 65.38 1.69
N LYS A 821 -3.61 65.63 2.59
CA LYS A 821 -3.55 65.00 3.92
C LYS A 821 -4.83 65.23 4.74
N GLU A 822 -5.44 66.38 4.57
CA GLU A 822 -6.65 66.84 5.26
C GLU A 822 -7.93 66.17 4.73
N GLN A 823 -7.88 65.53 3.55
CA GLN A 823 -9.02 64.89 2.89
C GLN A 823 -9.04 63.36 3.03
N ILE A 824 -7.99 62.76 3.61
CA ILE A 824 -7.89 61.30 3.77
C ILE A 824 -8.82 60.82 4.87
N ASP A 825 -9.76 59.93 4.53
CA ASP A 825 -10.60 59.23 5.50
C ASP A 825 -9.84 58.09 6.20
N TRP A 826 -9.05 58.44 7.21
CA TRP A 826 -8.28 57.48 8.01
C TRP A 826 -9.19 56.50 8.78
N LEU A 827 -10.40 56.91 9.16
CA LEU A 827 -11.33 56.05 9.88
C LEU A 827 -11.92 54.97 8.95
N GLY A 828 -12.34 55.35 7.73
CA GLY A 828 -12.80 54.41 6.70
C GLY A 828 -11.71 53.40 6.32
N ILE A 829 -10.48 53.87 6.13
CA ILE A 829 -9.30 53.03 5.84
C ILE A 829 -9.10 51.95 6.92
N THR A 830 -9.10 52.34 8.19
CA THR A 830 -8.85 51.36 9.28
C THR A 830 -9.95 50.30 9.37
N ARG A 831 -11.21 50.64 9.09
CA ARG A 831 -12.31 49.67 9.01
C ARG A 831 -12.14 48.69 7.86
N GLU A 832 -11.73 49.18 6.69
CA GLU A 832 -11.49 48.36 5.51
C GLU A 832 -10.34 47.37 5.70
N VAL A 833 -9.25 47.81 6.36
CA VAL A 833 -8.10 46.94 6.69
C VAL A 833 -8.54 45.81 7.62
N ILE A 834 -9.37 46.09 8.63
CA ILE A 834 -9.91 45.04 9.52
C ILE A 834 -10.72 44.01 8.72
N ALA A 835 -11.64 44.48 7.88
CA ALA A 835 -12.47 43.60 7.04
C ALA A 835 -11.61 42.76 6.07
N SER A 836 -10.57 43.36 5.51
CA SER A 836 -9.65 42.68 4.59
C SER A 836 -8.82 41.60 5.29
N ILE A 837 -8.32 41.87 6.51
CA ILE A 837 -7.63 40.85 7.33
C ILE A 837 -8.57 39.67 7.61
N GLU A 838 -9.82 39.93 8.00
CA GLU A 838 -10.80 38.88 8.30
C GLU A 838 -11.14 38.04 7.08
N GLN A 839 -11.25 38.68 5.91
CA GLN A 839 -11.49 37.98 4.65
C GLN A 839 -10.28 37.12 4.24
N ASP A 840 -9.05 37.62 4.41
CA ASP A 840 -7.83 36.85 4.16
C ASP A 840 -7.67 35.67 5.13
N GLU A 841 -8.02 35.84 6.41
CA GLU A 841 -8.09 34.74 7.40
C GLU A 841 -9.09 33.67 6.97
N LYS A 842 -10.28 34.07 6.51
CA LYS A 842 -11.32 33.17 5.99
C LYS A 842 -10.87 32.44 4.73
N ASN A 843 -10.13 33.14 3.86
CA ASN A 843 -9.54 32.59 2.65
C ASN A 843 -8.28 31.71 2.92
N LYS A 844 -7.88 31.55 4.18
CA LYS A 844 -6.69 30.79 4.61
C LYS A 844 -5.39 31.30 3.98
N VAL A 845 -5.31 32.61 3.74
CA VAL A 845 -4.05 33.24 3.31
C VAL A 845 -3.00 33.05 4.41
N PRO A 846 -1.74 32.70 4.08
CA PRO A 846 -0.69 32.53 5.08
C PRO A 846 -0.53 33.77 5.96
N TYR A 847 -0.50 33.60 7.28
CA TYR A 847 -0.44 34.71 8.25
C TYR A 847 0.71 35.70 7.96
N LYS A 848 1.88 35.21 7.55
CA LYS A 848 3.04 36.06 7.24
C LYS A 848 2.78 36.96 6.01
N THR A 849 1.96 36.51 5.06
CA THR A 849 1.48 37.32 3.93
C THR A 849 0.52 38.40 4.41
N ILE A 850 -0.42 38.06 5.30
CA ILE A 850 -1.35 39.03 5.92
C ILE A 850 -0.56 40.12 6.64
N VAL A 851 0.45 39.75 7.42
CA VAL A 851 1.35 40.71 8.08
C VAL A 851 2.02 41.64 7.06
N LEU A 852 2.62 41.09 5.99
CA LEU A 852 3.27 41.90 4.96
C LEU A 852 2.31 42.84 4.23
N ARG A 853 1.04 42.46 4.04
CA ARG A 853 0.01 43.28 3.37
C ARG A 853 -0.43 44.48 4.20
N TYR A 854 -0.64 44.29 5.51
CA TYR A 854 -1.39 45.27 6.31
C TYR A 854 -0.56 45.97 7.39
N VAL A 855 0.57 45.41 7.84
CA VAL A 855 1.32 46.00 8.96
C VAL A 855 1.80 47.43 8.66
N TRP A 856 2.30 47.66 7.45
CA TRP A 856 2.82 48.96 7.05
C TRP A 856 1.71 50.01 6.90
N ILE A 857 0.50 49.59 6.51
CA ILE A 857 -0.68 50.46 6.46
C ILE A 857 -1.00 50.95 7.86
N ALA A 858 -1.03 50.04 8.84
CA ALA A 858 -1.24 50.40 10.24
C ALA A 858 -0.17 51.38 10.75
N GLU A 859 1.10 51.19 10.38
CA GLU A 859 2.18 52.12 10.74
C GLU A 859 1.97 53.51 10.14
N VAL A 860 1.63 53.62 8.85
CA VAL A 860 1.39 54.93 8.20
C VAL A 860 0.22 55.64 8.85
N VAL A 861 -0.89 54.94 9.10
CA VAL A 861 -2.05 55.54 9.77
C VAL A 861 -1.68 56.00 11.18
N PHE A 862 -0.92 55.20 11.93
CA PHE A 862 -0.44 55.57 13.28
C PHE A 862 0.44 56.82 13.25
N ASP A 863 1.47 56.82 12.40
CA ASP A 863 2.46 57.90 12.29
C ASP A 863 1.80 59.23 11.88
N GLU A 864 0.81 59.19 10.96
CA GLU A 864 0.12 60.39 10.49
C GLU A 864 -0.92 60.95 11.48
N ASN A 865 -1.57 60.09 12.28
CA ASN A 865 -2.67 60.50 13.16
C ASN A 865 -2.24 60.73 14.62
N VAL A 866 -1.00 60.39 15.00
CA VAL A 866 -0.52 60.59 16.39
C VAL A 866 -0.49 62.08 16.76
N ALA A 867 -0.03 62.94 15.83
CA ALA A 867 0.11 64.38 16.03
C ALA A 867 -1.12 65.20 15.60
N LEU A 868 -2.06 64.60 14.86
CA LEU A 868 -3.28 65.28 14.45
C LEU A 868 -4.32 65.27 15.58
N GLU A 869 -4.98 66.41 15.80
CA GLU A 869 -6.15 66.50 16.68
C GLU A 869 -7.41 66.53 15.81
N GLY A 870 -8.29 65.54 16.00
CA GLY A 870 -9.50 65.38 15.19
C GLY A 870 -10.56 64.57 15.94
N GLU A 871 -11.83 64.83 15.63
CA GLU A 871 -12.99 64.25 16.32
C GLU A 871 -12.98 62.71 16.33
N ASN A 872 -12.45 62.09 15.28
CA ASN A 872 -12.40 60.64 15.11
C ASN A 872 -11.11 59.98 15.64
N LYS A 873 -10.20 60.72 16.30
CA LYS A 873 -8.90 60.19 16.76
C LYS A 873 -9.05 58.95 17.65
N GLY A 874 -9.99 58.97 18.60
CA GLY A 874 -10.25 57.81 19.46
C GLY A 874 -10.63 56.55 18.66
N GLU A 875 -11.54 56.67 17.70
CA GLU A 875 -12.03 55.57 16.87
C GLU A 875 -10.94 55.01 15.93
N ILE A 876 -10.11 55.88 15.35
CA ILE A 876 -8.97 55.47 14.51
C ILE A 876 -7.99 54.60 15.32
N PHE A 877 -7.61 55.05 16.52
CA PHE A 877 -6.67 54.31 17.36
C PHE A 877 -7.29 53.04 17.98
N ALA A 878 -8.61 52.99 18.18
CA ALA A 878 -9.31 51.75 18.57
C ALA A 878 -9.25 50.69 17.45
N ASN A 879 -9.44 51.11 16.19
CA ASN A 879 -9.28 50.22 15.05
C ASN A 879 -7.82 49.79 14.86
N LEU A 880 -6.84 50.70 15.02
CA LEU A 880 -5.41 50.35 14.97
C LEU A 880 -5.01 49.34 16.04
N ALA A 881 -5.50 49.48 17.27
CA ALA A 881 -5.28 48.49 18.31
C ALA A 881 -5.82 47.11 17.91
N THR A 882 -7.01 47.06 17.29
CA THR A 882 -7.61 45.83 16.77
C THR A 882 -6.78 45.23 15.64
N ILE A 883 -6.29 46.05 14.69
CA ILE A 883 -5.41 45.62 13.60
C ILE A 883 -4.12 45.04 14.17
N TYR A 884 -3.43 45.75 15.06
CA TYR A 884 -2.19 45.24 15.67
C TYR A 884 -2.42 43.98 16.50
N GLN A 885 -3.57 43.83 17.17
CA GLN A 885 -3.93 42.60 17.87
C GLN A 885 -4.11 41.42 16.91
N LYS A 886 -4.87 41.59 15.81
CA LYS A 886 -5.02 40.57 14.76
C LYS A 886 -3.67 40.20 14.13
N LEU A 887 -2.80 41.20 13.94
CA LEU A 887 -1.43 41.02 13.46
C LEU A 887 -0.45 40.56 14.55
N ARG A 888 -0.88 40.33 15.80
CA ARG A 888 -0.06 39.87 16.95
C ARG A 888 1.10 40.79 17.36
N PHE A 889 1.00 42.09 17.08
CA PHE A 889 1.95 43.10 17.54
C PHE A 889 1.45 43.77 18.84
N GLU A 890 1.51 43.04 19.96
CA GLU A 890 0.96 43.48 21.25
C GLU A 890 1.53 44.82 21.74
N ASP A 891 2.83 45.06 21.58
CA ASP A 891 3.46 46.33 21.98
C ASP A 891 2.95 47.53 21.18
N ARG A 892 2.64 47.34 19.89
CA ARG A 892 2.06 48.38 19.03
C ARG A 892 0.58 48.60 19.32
N ALA A 893 -0.14 47.54 19.70
CA ALA A 893 -1.51 47.67 20.20
C ALA A 893 -1.53 48.50 21.50
N LEU A 894 -0.58 48.26 22.43
CA LEU A 894 -0.47 49.00 23.68
C LEU A 894 -0.25 50.51 23.48
N SER A 895 0.53 50.92 22.48
CA SER A 895 0.73 52.35 22.17
C SER A 895 -0.52 53.03 21.60
N CYS A 896 -1.51 52.28 21.13
CA CYS A 896 -2.76 52.83 20.60
C CYS A 896 -3.79 53.14 21.70
N PHE A 897 -3.81 52.36 22.78
CA PHE A 897 -4.86 52.46 23.79
C PHE A 897 -4.96 53.80 24.55
N PRO A 898 -3.88 54.55 24.83
CA PRO A 898 -4.00 55.89 25.40
C PRO A 898 -4.88 56.82 24.56
N PHE A 899 -4.77 56.74 23.23
CA PHE A 899 -5.61 57.50 22.30
C PHE A 899 -7.00 56.87 22.14
N ALA A 900 -7.08 55.54 22.03
CA ALA A 900 -8.34 54.80 21.90
C ALA A 900 -9.24 54.89 23.15
N SER A 901 -8.70 55.25 24.31
CA SER A 901 -9.50 55.43 25.53
C SER A 901 -10.48 56.62 25.46
N LYS A 902 -10.25 57.54 24.52
CA LYS A 902 -11.05 58.76 24.30
C LYS A 902 -12.22 58.58 23.30
N VAL A 903 -12.57 57.33 22.97
CA VAL A 903 -13.70 57.03 22.07
C VAL A 903 -15.03 57.46 22.69
N THR A 904 -15.96 57.94 21.87
CA THR A 904 -17.26 58.46 22.31
C THR A 904 -18.31 57.37 22.54
N SER A 905 -18.25 56.27 21.78
CA SER A 905 -19.15 55.13 21.94
C SER A 905 -18.79 54.31 23.19
N LYS A 906 -19.74 54.18 24.13
CA LYS A 906 -19.58 53.36 25.35
C LYS A 906 -19.26 51.90 25.03
N SER A 907 -19.84 51.32 23.98
CA SER A 907 -19.56 49.92 23.59
C SER A 907 -18.15 49.75 23.06
N THR A 908 -17.64 50.71 22.29
CA THR A 908 -16.27 50.69 21.77
C THR A 908 -15.27 50.95 22.90
N GLN A 909 -15.60 51.88 23.80
CA GLN A 909 -14.79 52.20 24.98
C GLN A 909 -14.65 50.98 25.92
N LEU A 910 -15.74 50.24 26.17
CA LEU A 910 -15.73 48.98 26.91
C LEU A 910 -14.80 47.95 26.26
N LYS A 911 -14.91 47.76 24.93
CA LYS A 911 -14.06 46.85 24.17
C LYS A 911 -12.58 47.24 24.25
N VAL A 912 -12.28 48.53 24.10
CA VAL A 912 -10.92 49.08 24.23
C VAL A 912 -10.32 48.78 25.60
N MET A 913 -11.07 49.05 26.69
CA MET A 913 -10.59 48.82 28.05
C MET A 913 -10.39 47.32 28.35
N TYR A 914 -11.31 46.46 27.88
CA TYR A 914 -11.18 45.02 28.00
C TYR A 914 -9.95 44.49 27.25
N THR A 915 -9.78 44.84 25.98
CA THR A 915 -8.64 44.39 25.17
C THR A 915 -7.31 44.91 25.72
N TRP A 916 -7.29 46.15 26.24
CA TRP A 916 -6.11 46.69 26.91
C TRP A 916 -5.74 45.87 28.14
N ALA A 917 -6.71 45.56 29.00
CA ALA A 917 -6.50 44.71 30.16
C ALA A 917 -6.03 43.30 29.81
N GLU A 918 -6.60 42.68 28.77
CA GLU A 918 -6.23 41.34 28.31
C GLU A 918 -4.75 41.28 27.87
N ILE A 919 -4.28 42.27 27.11
CA ILE A 919 -2.88 42.34 26.68
C ILE A 919 -1.94 42.57 27.89
N LEU A 920 -2.34 43.44 28.82
CA LEU A 920 -1.58 43.67 30.05
C LEU A 920 -1.49 42.41 30.94
N TYR A 921 -2.59 41.66 31.04
CA TYR A 921 -2.66 40.38 31.75
C TYR A 921 -1.69 39.36 31.13
N ASN A 922 -1.67 39.23 29.80
CA ASN A 922 -0.76 38.33 29.09
C ASN A 922 0.72 38.71 29.28
N LYS A 923 1.02 40.02 29.36
CA LYS A 923 2.36 40.54 29.70
C LYS A 923 2.70 40.49 31.20
N LYS A 924 1.85 39.87 32.02
CA LYS A 924 2.00 39.73 33.47
C LYS A 924 1.99 41.05 34.25
N LYS A 925 1.47 42.12 33.65
CA LYS A 925 1.28 43.43 34.29
C LYS A 925 -0.08 43.48 34.99
N TYR A 926 -0.26 42.60 35.97
CA TYR A 926 -1.58 42.34 36.56
C TYR A 926 -2.19 43.55 37.27
N LYS A 927 -1.38 44.42 37.88
CA LYS A 927 -1.87 45.63 38.56
C LYS A 927 -2.45 46.65 37.57
N GLU A 928 -1.75 46.89 36.46
CA GLU A 928 -2.24 47.76 35.39
C GLU A 928 -3.49 47.14 34.72
N ALA A 929 -3.53 45.81 34.56
CA ALA A 929 -4.69 45.10 34.03
C ALA A 929 -5.93 45.24 34.93
N GLU A 930 -5.76 45.12 36.25
CA GLU A 930 -6.84 45.32 37.25
C GLU A 930 -7.48 46.71 37.10
N GLU A 931 -6.67 47.77 37.02
CA GLU A 931 -7.15 49.14 36.88
C GLU A 931 -8.00 49.31 35.60
N LYS A 932 -7.57 48.71 34.48
CA LYS A 932 -8.33 48.77 33.22
C LYS A 932 -9.61 47.95 33.23
N LEU A 933 -9.62 46.81 33.93
CA LEU A 933 -10.83 46.01 34.12
C LEU A 933 -11.84 46.75 35.00
N GLN A 934 -11.39 47.42 36.05
CA GLN A 934 -12.26 48.26 36.87
C GLN A 934 -12.86 49.42 36.07
N GLN A 935 -12.06 50.07 35.21
CA GLN A 935 -12.57 51.09 34.27
C GLN A 935 -13.60 50.50 33.29
N ALA A 936 -13.37 49.29 32.77
CA ALA A 936 -14.34 48.60 31.92
C ALA A 936 -15.66 48.28 32.66
N LEU A 937 -15.59 47.87 33.93
CA LEU A 937 -16.77 47.59 34.75
C LEU A 937 -17.53 48.85 35.18
N GLN A 938 -16.91 50.03 35.18
CA GLN A 938 -17.65 51.29 35.35
C GLN A 938 -18.55 51.59 34.14
N ILE A 939 -18.22 51.08 32.95
CA ILE A 939 -19.03 51.25 31.74
C ILE A 939 -20.16 50.22 31.69
N ASP A 940 -19.85 48.95 31.96
CA ASP A 940 -20.82 47.86 32.05
C ASP A 940 -20.51 46.96 33.27
N PRO A 941 -21.18 47.21 34.41
CA PRO A 941 -20.95 46.45 35.64
C PRO A 941 -21.27 44.96 35.52
N ASN A 942 -22.11 44.57 34.57
CA ASN A 942 -22.58 43.19 34.40
C ASN A 942 -21.82 42.44 33.29
N ASN A 943 -20.77 43.04 32.70
CA ASN A 943 -20.02 42.43 31.63
C ASN A 943 -19.32 41.14 32.10
N THR A 944 -19.83 39.99 31.67
CA THR A 944 -19.35 38.68 32.13
C THR A 944 -17.89 38.42 31.75
N GLN A 945 -17.44 38.87 30.56
CA GLN A 945 -16.07 38.66 30.11
C GLN A 945 -15.08 39.47 30.94
N THR A 946 -15.37 40.76 31.19
CA THR A 946 -14.55 41.64 32.03
C THR A 946 -14.45 41.12 33.46
N ARG A 947 -15.58 40.72 34.07
CA ARG A 947 -15.58 40.16 35.43
C ARG A 947 -14.80 38.85 35.53
N ALA A 948 -14.90 37.98 34.52
CA ALA A 948 -14.14 36.74 34.49
C ALA A 948 -12.62 36.99 34.40
N LEU A 949 -12.19 37.91 33.54
CA LEU A 949 -10.78 38.30 33.43
C LEU A 949 -10.28 39.02 34.71
N LEU A 950 -11.16 39.75 35.40
CA LEU A 950 -10.85 40.36 36.71
C LEU A 950 -10.58 39.29 37.77
N VAL A 951 -11.42 38.26 37.88
CA VAL A 951 -11.18 37.14 38.80
C VAL A 951 -9.82 36.49 38.52
N GLN A 952 -9.50 36.23 37.25
CA GLN A 952 -8.19 35.67 36.87
C GLN A 952 -7.04 36.59 37.27
N THR A 953 -7.18 37.90 37.05
CA THR A 953 -6.19 38.92 37.41
C THR A 953 -5.98 39.01 38.93
N LEU A 954 -7.06 38.99 39.71
CA LEU A 954 -7.00 39.04 41.18
C LEU A 954 -6.31 37.80 41.78
N VAL A 955 -6.51 36.62 41.17
CA VAL A 955 -5.78 35.40 41.57
C VAL A 955 -4.28 35.55 41.36
N GLN A 956 -3.87 36.11 40.21
CA GLN A 956 -2.44 36.37 39.94
C GLN A 956 -1.84 37.41 40.88
N LEU A 957 -2.64 38.41 41.31
CA LEU A 957 -2.27 39.41 42.32
C LEU A 957 -2.31 38.88 43.76
N LYS A 958 -2.68 37.61 43.98
CA LYS A 958 -2.90 36.99 45.30
C LYS A 958 -3.99 37.67 46.15
N LYS A 959 -4.88 38.45 45.54
CA LYS A 959 -6.08 39.03 46.17
C LYS A 959 -7.22 38.00 46.20
N ILE A 960 -6.98 36.88 46.89
CA ILE A 960 -7.85 35.69 46.83
C ILE A 960 -9.24 35.94 47.42
N SER A 961 -9.35 36.77 48.46
CA SER A 961 -10.63 37.17 49.07
C SER A 961 -11.54 37.89 48.07
N GLU A 962 -11.00 38.88 47.37
CA GLU A 962 -11.70 39.65 46.33
C GLU A 962 -12.06 38.77 45.12
N ALA A 963 -11.13 37.90 44.69
CA ALA A 963 -11.39 36.95 43.60
C ALA A 963 -12.52 35.97 43.92
N LYS A 964 -12.60 35.48 45.17
CA LYS A 964 -13.68 34.60 45.63
C LYS A 964 -15.02 35.32 45.66
N PHE A 965 -15.04 36.56 46.16
CA PHE A 965 -16.26 37.38 46.21
C PHE A 965 -16.84 37.61 44.80
N GLU A 966 -16.00 38.03 43.86
CA GLU A 966 -16.42 38.25 42.46
C GLU A 966 -16.85 36.94 41.77
N TYR A 967 -16.14 35.84 42.01
CA TYR A 967 -16.52 34.53 41.50
C TYR A 967 -17.87 34.04 42.07
N GLN A 968 -18.13 34.23 43.37
CA GLN A 968 -19.42 33.89 43.99
C GLN A 968 -20.57 34.71 43.40
N SER A 969 -20.33 36.00 43.15
CA SER A 969 -21.31 36.85 42.49
C SER A 969 -21.57 36.41 41.04
N LEU A 970 -20.54 36.06 40.27
CA LEU A 970 -20.70 35.49 38.92
C LEU A 970 -21.46 34.15 38.93
N LYS A 971 -21.24 33.30 39.94
CA LYS A 971 -21.92 32.02 40.12
C LYS A 971 -23.42 32.17 40.40
N GLN A 972 -23.82 33.25 41.07
CA GLN A 972 -25.25 33.56 41.29
C GLN A 972 -25.93 34.11 40.03
N SER A 973 -25.19 34.81 39.16
CA SER A 973 -25.75 35.44 37.94
C SER A 973 -25.74 34.55 36.70
N LEU A 974 -24.92 33.49 36.66
CA LEU A 974 -24.73 32.64 35.47
C LEU A 974 -25.31 31.24 35.67
N PRO A 975 -25.77 30.58 34.59
CA PRO A 975 -26.22 29.18 34.64
C PRO A 975 -25.12 28.24 35.17
N ALA A 976 -25.50 27.24 35.98
CA ALA A 976 -24.58 26.31 36.62
C ALA A 976 -23.67 25.52 35.65
N ASN A 977 -24.07 25.39 34.38
CA ASN A 977 -23.30 24.72 33.32
C ASN A 977 -22.40 25.67 32.51
N SER A 978 -22.26 26.94 32.90
CA SER A 978 -21.45 27.94 32.20
C SER A 978 -19.98 27.55 32.11
N ASN A 979 -19.43 27.56 30.89
CA ASN A 979 -18.00 27.31 30.64
C ASN A 979 -17.10 28.33 31.36
N VAL A 980 -17.59 29.57 31.56
CA VAL A 980 -16.86 30.61 32.31
C VAL A 980 -16.70 30.20 33.77
N LEU A 981 -17.76 29.67 34.41
CA LEU A 981 -17.70 29.21 35.80
C LEU A 981 -16.76 28.02 35.97
N LYS A 982 -16.80 27.05 35.05
CA LYS A 982 -15.88 25.89 35.08
C LYS A 982 -14.41 26.30 34.99
N ASN A 983 -14.10 27.24 34.11
CA ASN A 983 -12.73 27.76 33.95
C ASN A 983 -12.25 28.50 35.21
N LEU A 984 -13.11 29.31 35.82
CA LEU A 984 -12.78 30.01 37.07
C LEU A 984 -12.66 29.06 38.26
N GLU A 985 -13.51 28.02 38.35
CA GLU A 985 -13.44 26.96 39.37
C GLU A 985 -12.10 26.22 39.33
N GLN A 986 -11.60 25.90 38.14
CA GLN A 986 -10.30 25.25 37.98
C GLN A 986 -9.15 26.13 38.48
N ILE A 987 -9.22 27.44 38.20
CA ILE A 987 -8.19 28.42 38.62
C ILE A 987 -8.23 28.64 40.14
N LEU A 988 -9.42 28.65 40.73
CA LEU A 988 -9.63 28.83 42.16
C LEU A 988 -9.55 27.54 42.98
N ALA A 989 -9.54 26.36 42.34
CA ALA A 989 -9.53 25.04 43.01
C ALA A 989 -8.46 24.87 44.10
N PRO A 990 -7.21 25.37 43.95
CA PRO A 990 -6.19 25.31 45.00
C PRO A 990 -6.57 26.10 46.26
N TYR A 991 -7.41 27.13 46.10
CA TYR A 991 -7.79 28.08 47.14
C TYR A 991 -9.21 27.85 47.67
N LEU A 992 -10.01 27.04 46.98
CA LEU A 992 -11.36 26.63 47.38
C LEU A 992 -11.37 25.40 48.30
N LYS A 993 -10.30 24.60 48.35
CA LYS A 993 -10.20 23.38 49.18
C LYS A 993 -9.83 23.63 50.66
N ASN A 994 -9.47 24.85 51.04
CA ASN A 994 -9.12 25.20 52.43
C ASN A 994 -10.24 25.98 53.13
N GLN A 995 -11.44 25.42 53.16
CA GLN A 995 -12.48 25.72 54.15
C GLN A 995 -13.13 24.43 54.61
#